data_AF-A0A239R0T2-F1
#
_entry.id   AF-A0A239R0T2-F1
#
_cell.length_a   1.000
_cell.length_b   1.000
_cell.length_c   1.000
_cell.angle_alpha   90.00
_cell.angle_beta   90.00
_cell.angle_gamma   90.00
#
_symmetry.space_group_name_H-M   'P 1'
#
loop_
_entity.id
_entity.type
_entity.pdbx_description
1 polymer ?
#
loop_
_entity_poly.entity_id
_entity_poly.type
_entity_poly.pdbx_seq_one_letter_code
_entity_poly.pdbx_strand_id
1 'polypeptide(L)'
;MKEYEGITIEELKNQGIKIPDLTKQEEAEFKAKEACYHYAFYMDANGARNIMLGAVDKKEEKIVLNNSTFEKVVTSTEEPEDGYIIDRAFAPANVYIQGTSGSGFRPNKVIDEEAYKEYQEVLDDAADQMEKIIVDHTPDDMTGQKARNVLNVLAPDVLRNIKKGYSDEALSYKTPLGMCIGTFTACVNAQMYDDILVNNINKHKDDFPIYDVIIEGGRLKKSAIDYYEAKEKAGGTLSVEEEKKHRQAIYENVIAMKPYYDTVVKKLEEPGFDEVAFKDRLIDPGNKAFHLHPSTHRGSAVTQASLDAYKMGLENGWPLDDIALISAFYSTALSLKYNAEGNGGMSQEEYKAYDPPQYGSPEKEKAAKKMLSFYEGLKNKPIKSLEDRKTILNEMSDIFYSSAEKGFLNSNNKKNKLDATAEYFKQLDVQRIERELKIVAGKEQAFFEPVKPGNDIKFNEIYDRLNTTRTDKWASNESKYHSNLQHAIDELKQFRENHKAPKKDAGKEAVDKYYSEYLAKLDKVQHYAKIYVDKRKGASTEGGKQRLKGAADMSAFTDSEKKRIQRELEALDLSYRGKNIDQIRVGFVGNQMMNSAVELANMQNMPNTVESIEKVTSLAADIMIGRIVSNGKAKSGSKVLEDIGADMMKQEIMKSSDFKKMMNGYIKDKTMTPEKLVNELSGDGAVRKIKGFSSTVNSANKELDKKAAEAKKQTAKREQKIDARNKADAEKKAKLASGGR
;
A
#
# COMPACT_ATOMS: atom_id res chain seq x y z
N MET A 1 10.77 -20.95 -29.91
CA MET A 1 9.52 -21.02 -30.70
C MET A 1 9.22 -22.46 -31.04
N LYS A 2 8.13 -23.02 -30.52
CA LYS A 2 7.30 -23.86 -31.40
C LYS A 2 6.82 -22.90 -32.49
N GLU A 3 6.99 -23.25 -33.76
CA GLU A 3 6.38 -22.48 -34.85
C GLU A 3 4.91 -22.27 -34.49
N TYR A 4 4.52 -21.03 -34.19
CA TYR A 4 3.14 -20.69 -33.91
C TYR A 4 2.43 -20.69 -35.25
N GLU A 5 1.98 -21.89 -35.66
CA GLU A 5 0.95 -22.12 -36.68
C GLU A 5 1.02 -21.15 -37.88
N GLY A 6 2.17 -21.10 -38.56
CA GLY A 6 2.27 -20.57 -39.92
C GLY A 6 2.28 -19.06 -40.10
N ILE A 7 2.47 -18.22 -39.07
CA ILE A 7 2.67 -16.77 -39.24
C ILE A 7 4.16 -16.41 -39.03
N THR A 8 4.75 -15.76 -40.02
CA THR A 8 6.16 -15.37 -40.12
C THR A 8 6.38 -13.88 -39.79
N ILE A 9 7.62 -13.53 -39.44
CA ILE A 9 8.07 -12.14 -39.28
C ILE A 9 7.77 -11.31 -40.55
N GLU A 10 7.88 -11.93 -41.73
CA GLU A 10 7.62 -11.27 -43.01
C GLU A 10 6.12 -10.92 -43.18
N GLU A 11 5.22 -11.79 -42.71
CA GLU A 11 3.79 -11.52 -42.70
C GLU A 11 3.42 -10.39 -41.73
N LEU A 12 4.13 -10.25 -40.60
CA LEU A 12 3.95 -9.10 -39.72
C LEU A 12 4.41 -7.78 -40.38
N LYS A 13 5.55 -7.78 -41.08
CA LYS A 13 6.02 -6.61 -41.85
C LYS A 13 5.01 -6.20 -42.92
N ASN A 14 4.43 -7.18 -43.62
CA ASN A 14 3.38 -6.95 -44.63
C ASN A 14 2.07 -6.38 -44.05
N GLN A 15 1.83 -6.55 -42.75
CA GLN A 15 0.70 -5.95 -42.02
C GLN A 15 1.02 -4.59 -41.38
N GLY A 16 2.11 -3.94 -41.81
CA GLY A 16 2.50 -2.61 -41.34
C GLY A 16 3.08 -2.58 -39.92
N ILE A 17 3.43 -3.74 -39.35
CA ILE A 17 4.12 -3.79 -38.06
C ILE A 17 5.60 -3.49 -38.30
N LYS A 18 6.11 -2.40 -37.70
CA LYS A 18 7.54 -2.13 -37.69
C LYS A 18 8.22 -3.09 -36.73
N ILE A 19 9.11 -3.90 -37.29
CA ILE A 19 9.98 -4.82 -36.55
C ILE A 19 11.38 -4.22 -36.59
N PRO A 20 12.02 -3.94 -35.45
CA PRO A 20 13.44 -3.58 -35.41
C PRO A 20 14.25 -4.60 -36.20
N ASP A 21 15.26 -4.16 -36.96
CA ASP A 21 16.15 -5.09 -37.65
C ASP A 21 16.97 -5.86 -36.61
N LEU A 22 16.47 -7.04 -36.22
CA LEU A 22 17.15 -7.93 -35.30
C LEU A 22 18.11 -8.82 -36.09
N THR A 23 19.34 -8.86 -35.61
CA THR A 23 20.26 -9.91 -36.03
C THR A 23 19.73 -11.28 -35.56
N LYS A 24 20.05 -12.36 -36.29
CA LYS A 24 19.75 -13.73 -35.85
C LYS A 24 20.32 -14.04 -34.46
N GLN A 25 21.39 -13.35 -34.08
CA GLN A 25 21.98 -13.41 -32.75
C GLN A 25 21.07 -12.75 -31.71
N GLU A 26 20.53 -11.57 -31.96
CA GLU A 26 19.56 -10.92 -31.05
C GLU A 26 18.28 -11.75 -30.89
N GLU A 27 17.79 -12.42 -31.95
CA GLU A 27 16.65 -13.35 -31.86
C GLU A 27 16.96 -14.60 -31.03
N ALA A 28 18.17 -15.16 -31.16
CA ALA A 28 18.59 -16.34 -30.40
C ALA A 28 18.86 -15.99 -28.92
N GLU A 29 19.50 -14.85 -28.66
CA GLU A 29 19.70 -14.30 -27.32
C GLU A 29 18.36 -13.99 -26.65
N PHE A 30 17.36 -13.51 -27.40
CA PHE A 30 16.02 -13.28 -26.89
C PHE A 30 15.35 -14.58 -26.38
N LYS A 31 15.32 -15.63 -27.21
CA LYS A 31 14.73 -16.93 -26.84
C LYS A 31 15.41 -17.60 -25.66
N ALA A 32 16.73 -17.39 -25.52
CA ALA A 32 17.48 -17.89 -24.38
C ALA A 32 17.23 -17.07 -23.10
N LYS A 33 16.82 -15.80 -23.18
CA LYS A 33 16.52 -14.96 -22.00
C LYS A 33 15.25 -15.40 -21.26
N GLU A 34 14.20 -15.83 -21.97
CA GLU A 34 12.95 -16.31 -21.34
C GLU A 34 13.11 -17.58 -20.50
N ALA A 35 14.03 -18.46 -20.88
CA ALA A 35 14.22 -19.74 -20.20
C ALA A 35 15.19 -19.67 -19.01
N CYS A 36 15.76 -18.51 -18.67
CA CYS A 36 16.98 -18.43 -17.86
C CYS A 36 16.96 -17.43 -16.70
N TYR A 37 15.84 -17.05 -16.07
CA TYR A 37 15.77 -15.89 -15.14
C TYR A 37 16.44 -16.01 -13.75
N HIS A 38 17.20 -17.06 -13.44
CA HIS A 38 17.41 -17.46 -12.03
C HIS A 38 18.66 -16.91 -11.31
N TYR A 39 19.41 -15.95 -11.86
CA TYR A 39 20.68 -15.48 -11.25
C TYR A 39 20.49 -14.49 -10.10
N ALA A 40 19.41 -13.71 -10.15
CA ALA A 40 19.12 -12.70 -9.13
C ALA A 40 18.67 -13.29 -7.78
N PHE A 41 18.33 -14.58 -7.74
CA PHE A 41 17.88 -15.27 -6.53
C PHE A 41 18.89 -15.17 -5.38
N TYR A 42 20.18 -15.27 -5.69
CA TYR A 42 21.22 -15.16 -4.66
C TYR A 42 21.27 -13.76 -4.02
N MET A 43 21.21 -12.70 -4.84
CA MET A 43 21.26 -11.33 -4.34
C MET A 43 20.04 -11.00 -3.49
N ASP A 44 18.86 -11.35 -3.98
CA ASP A 44 17.59 -11.13 -3.29
C ASP A 44 17.50 -11.94 -2.00
N ALA A 45 17.90 -13.22 -2.02
CA ALA A 45 17.87 -14.08 -0.85
C ALA A 45 18.90 -13.67 0.21
N ASN A 46 20.10 -13.25 -0.21
CA ASN A 46 21.09 -12.68 0.70
C ASN A 46 20.63 -11.32 1.25
N GLY A 47 19.95 -10.51 0.43
CA GLY A 47 19.28 -9.28 0.87
C GLY A 47 18.25 -9.56 1.97
N ALA A 48 17.35 -10.51 1.74
CA ALA A 48 16.35 -10.96 2.72
C ALA A 48 16.99 -11.43 4.03
N ARG A 49 18.06 -12.24 3.96
CA ARG A 49 18.82 -12.66 5.14
C ARG A 49 19.44 -11.46 5.88
N ASN A 50 20.06 -10.52 5.18
CA ASN A 50 20.67 -9.34 5.78
C ASN A 50 19.64 -8.43 6.46
N ILE A 51 18.46 -8.27 5.86
CA ILE A 51 17.34 -7.58 6.52
C ILE A 51 16.98 -8.29 7.82
N MET A 52 16.92 -9.63 7.82
CA MET A 52 16.62 -10.40 9.02
C MET A 52 17.70 -10.27 10.10
N LEU A 53 18.98 -10.15 9.74
CA LEU A 53 20.05 -9.85 10.70
C LEU A 53 19.85 -8.47 11.34
N GLY A 54 19.40 -7.47 10.59
CA GLY A 54 19.05 -6.15 11.12
C GLY A 54 17.75 -6.13 11.93
N ALA A 55 16.88 -7.12 11.74
CA ALA A 55 15.57 -7.24 12.39
C ALA A 55 15.61 -7.99 13.73
N VAL A 56 16.77 -8.50 14.16
CA VAL A 56 16.94 -9.21 15.44
C VAL A 56 17.99 -8.54 16.32
N ASP A 57 18.00 -8.86 17.62
CA ASP A 57 19.05 -8.38 18.54
C ASP A 57 20.43 -8.94 18.10
N LYS A 58 21.51 -8.17 18.28
CA LYS A 58 22.91 -8.63 18.01
C LYS A 58 23.30 -9.96 18.67
N LYS A 59 22.68 -10.30 19.81
CA LYS A 59 22.92 -11.56 20.52
C LYS A 59 22.18 -12.75 19.88
N GLU A 60 21.13 -12.46 19.10
CA GLU A 60 20.27 -13.40 18.37
C GLU A 60 20.58 -13.46 16.87
N GLU A 61 21.40 -12.54 16.34
CA GLU A 61 22.01 -12.65 15.01
C GLU A 61 22.64 -14.04 14.81
N LYS A 62 23.26 -14.60 15.85
CA LYS A 62 23.82 -15.97 15.80
C LYS A 62 22.78 -17.05 15.53
N ILE A 63 21.52 -16.85 15.94
CA ILE A 63 20.43 -17.79 15.65
C ILE A 63 20.13 -17.75 14.15
N VAL A 64 20.09 -16.56 13.54
CA VAL A 64 19.89 -16.41 12.09
C VAL A 64 21.13 -16.87 11.31
N LEU A 65 22.34 -16.54 11.76
CA LEU A 65 23.59 -16.91 11.10
C LEU A 65 23.87 -18.42 11.16
N ASN A 66 23.54 -19.08 12.27
CA ASN A 66 23.78 -20.51 12.47
C ASN A 66 22.59 -21.39 12.09
N ASN A 67 21.54 -20.82 11.49
CA ASN A 67 20.40 -21.58 11.02
C ASN A 67 20.76 -22.27 9.70
N SER A 68 20.81 -23.60 9.71
CA SER A 68 21.15 -24.39 8.52
C SER A 68 20.19 -24.17 7.36
N THR A 69 18.92 -23.83 7.60
CA THR A 69 17.97 -23.49 6.53
C THR A 69 18.37 -22.17 5.87
N PHE A 70 18.67 -21.11 6.64
CA PHE A 70 19.11 -19.83 6.07
C PHE A 70 20.46 -19.91 5.39
N GLU A 71 21.35 -20.77 5.89
CA GLU A 71 22.61 -21.08 5.25
C GLU A 71 22.39 -21.67 3.86
N LYS A 72 21.57 -22.74 3.74
CA LYS A 72 21.23 -23.38 2.46
C LYS A 72 20.57 -22.45 1.42
N VAL A 73 19.98 -21.35 1.85
CA VAL A 73 19.43 -20.31 0.96
C VAL A 73 20.54 -19.43 0.33
N VAL A 74 21.68 -19.24 1.00
CA VAL A 74 22.70 -18.23 0.62
C VAL A 74 24.15 -18.74 0.54
N THR A 75 24.45 -19.99 0.88
CA THR A 75 25.84 -20.45 0.93
C THR A 75 26.26 -21.33 -0.23
N SER A 76 27.45 -20.99 -0.73
CA SER A 76 28.39 -21.81 -1.47
C SER A 76 29.64 -22.14 -0.61
N THR A 77 29.52 -22.26 0.73
CA THR A 77 30.68 -22.15 1.64
C THR A 77 31.18 -23.38 2.43
N GLU A 78 30.51 -24.54 2.43
CA GLU A 78 31.17 -25.84 2.74
C GLU A 78 30.77 -26.93 1.75
N GLU A 79 31.73 -27.45 0.94
CA GLU A 79 31.47 -28.42 -0.14
C GLU A 79 30.90 -29.73 0.44
N PRO A 80 29.60 -30.03 0.22
CA PRO A 80 29.10 -31.38 0.43
C PRO A 80 29.78 -32.30 -0.60
N GLU A 81 29.91 -33.60 -0.32
CA GLU A 81 30.46 -34.58 -1.28
C GLU A 81 29.73 -34.57 -2.65
N ASP A 82 28.49 -34.07 -2.68
CA ASP A 82 27.63 -33.96 -3.87
C ASP A 82 27.50 -32.53 -4.45
N GLY A 83 28.17 -31.52 -3.89
CA GLY A 83 28.06 -30.10 -4.29
C GLY A 83 26.81 -29.37 -3.72
N TYR A 84 26.78 -28.04 -3.78
CA TYR A 84 25.65 -27.25 -3.25
C TYR A 84 24.39 -27.41 -4.10
N ILE A 85 23.23 -27.43 -3.44
CA ILE A 85 21.92 -27.53 -4.10
C ILE A 85 21.70 -26.48 -5.19
N ILE A 86 22.18 -25.24 -4.97
CA ILE A 86 22.09 -24.14 -5.92
C ILE A 86 22.98 -24.40 -7.15
N ASP A 87 24.23 -24.83 -6.93
CA ASP A 87 25.19 -25.10 -8.01
C ASP A 87 24.81 -26.33 -8.83
N ARG A 88 24.10 -27.28 -8.20
CA ARG A 88 23.44 -28.39 -8.89
C ARG A 88 22.24 -27.93 -9.68
N ALA A 89 21.36 -27.13 -9.08
CA ALA A 89 20.11 -26.70 -9.70
C ALA A 89 20.33 -25.75 -10.89
N PHE A 90 21.37 -24.90 -10.84
CA PHE A 90 21.52 -23.77 -11.75
C PHE A 90 22.89 -23.65 -12.41
N ALA A 91 22.91 -23.10 -13.64
CA ALA A 91 24.13 -22.59 -14.27
C ALA A 91 23.92 -21.22 -14.90
N PRO A 92 24.95 -20.36 -14.98
CA PRO A 92 24.86 -19.09 -15.71
C PRO A 92 24.50 -19.31 -17.17
N ALA A 93 23.53 -18.56 -17.67
CA ALA A 93 23.19 -18.53 -19.08
C ALA A 93 24.14 -17.60 -19.85
N ASN A 94 24.40 -17.94 -21.13
CA ASN A 94 25.22 -17.13 -22.04
C ASN A 94 24.42 -15.97 -22.65
N VAL A 95 23.61 -15.28 -21.85
CA VAL A 95 22.82 -14.11 -22.27
C VAL A 95 22.90 -13.02 -21.22
N TYR A 96 22.71 -11.77 -21.67
CA TYR A 96 22.69 -10.60 -20.79
C TYR A 96 21.35 -9.89 -20.91
N ILE A 97 20.76 -9.57 -19.76
CA ILE A 97 19.47 -8.90 -19.64
C ILE A 97 19.70 -7.49 -19.10
N GLN A 98 18.97 -6.52 -19.62
CA GLN A 98 18.94 -5.18 -19.05
C GLN A 98 17.75 -5.05 -18.06
N GLY A 99 18.05 -4.64 -16.83
CA GLY A 99 17.04 -4.17 -15.88
C GLY A 99 16.83 -2.66 -15.96
N THR A 100 15.70 -2.18 -15.42
CA THR A 100 15.30 -0.76 -15.43
C THR A 100 16.26 0.18 -14.67
N SER A 101 17.02 -0.34 -13.70
CA SER A 101 17.97 0.41 -12.87
C SER A 101 19.38 0.54 -13.45
N GLY A 102 19.62 -0.03 -14.64
CA GLY A 102 20.89 0.12 -15.36
C GLY A 102 21.96 -0.92 -15.12
N SER A 103 21.77 -1.80 -14.14
CA SER A 103 22.57 -3.01 -13.98
C SER A 103 22.00 -4.07 -14.90
N GLY A 104 22.70 -4.40 -15.99
CA GLY A 104 22.37 -5.62 -16.67
C GLY A 104 22.90 -6.83 -15.89
N PHE A 105 22.26 -7.98 -16.03
CA PHE A 105 22.61 -9.20 -15.32
C PHE A 105 22.66 -10.40 -16.28
N ARG A 106 23.47 -11.40 -15.93
CA ARG A 106 23.44 -12.71 -16.60
C ARG A 106 22.49 -13.58 -15.82
N PRO A 107 21.45 -14.16 -16.43
CA PRO A 107 20.46 -14.88 -15.67
C PRO A 107 20.89 -16.38 -15.58
N ASN A 108 20.38 -17.17 -14.63
CA ASN A 108 20.74 -18.59 -14.48
C ASN A 108 19.66 -19.48 -15.10
N LYS A 109 20.06 -20.55 -15.78
CA LYS A 109 19.14 -21.59 -16.25
C LYS A 109 19.07 -22.74 -15.24
N VAL A 110 17.90 -23.38 -15.14
CA VAL A 110 17.76 -24.66 -14.44
C VAL A 110 18.48 -25.74 -15.25
N ILE A 111 19.34 -26.51 -14.59
CA ILE A 111 20.08 -27.65 -15.18
C ILE A 111 19.74 -28.98 -14.49
N ASP A 112 19.25 -28.94 -13.25
CA ASP A 112 18.77 -30.08 -12.47
C ASP A 112 17.40 -29.72 -11.85
N GLU A 113 16.34 -30.31 -12.38
CA GLU A 113 14.95 -30.10 -11.94
C GLU A 113 14.67 -30.69 -10.54
N GLU A 114 15.39 -31.72 -10.12
CA GLU A 114 15.22 -32.31 -8.78
C GLU A 114 15.86 -31.41 -7.73
N ALA A 115 17.11 -30.96 -7.98
CA ALA A 115 17.76 -29.99 -7.11
C ALA A 115 17.01 -28.65 -7.06
N TYR A 116 16.39 -28.23 -8.17
CA TYR A 116 15.57 -27.02 -8.18
C TYR A 116 14.34 -27.14 -7.27
N LYS A 117 13.64 -28.29 -7.28
CA LYS A 117 12.51 -28.53 -6.37
C LYS A 117 12.94 -28.55 -4.90
N GLU A 118 14.04 -29.21 -4.60
CA GLU A 118 14.60 -29.22 -3.24
C GLU A 118 14.94 -27.78 -2.79
N TYR A 119 15.47 -26.94 -3.69
CA TYR A 119 15.76 -25.53 -3.37
C TYR A 119 14.48 -24.71 -3.12
N GLN A 120 13.41 -24.97 -3.88
CA GLN A 120 12.10 -24.34 -3.64
C GLN A 120 11.52 -24.67 -2.27
N GLU A 121 11.72 -25.89 -1.76
CA GLU A 121 11.29 -26.29 -0.41
C GLU A 121 12.11 -25.58 0.68
N VAL A 122 13.43 -25.44 0.48
CA VAL A 122 14.31 -24.69 1.39
C VAL A 122 13.90 -23.22 1.50
N LEU A 123 13.50 -22.60 0.39
CA LEU A 123 13.03 -21.20 0.37
C LEU A 123 11.75 -21.01 1.18
N ASP A 124 10.80 -21.94 1.10
CA ASP A 124 9.56 -21.90 1.89
C ASP A 124 9.85 -22.04 3.40
N ASP A 125 10.66 -23.03 3.78
CA ASP A 125 11.03 -23.25 5.18
C ASP A 125 11.75 -22.02 5.75
N ALA A 126 12.65 -21.42 4.98
CA ALA A 126 13.30 -20.17 5.35
C ALA A 126 12.29 -19.02 5.51
N ALA A 127 11.38 -18.83 4.56
CA ALA A 127 10.38 -17.77 4.63
C ALA A 127 9.49 -17.90 5.88
N ASP A 128 9.05 -19.12 6.18
CA ASP A 128 8.19 -19.39 7.35
C ASP A 128 8.93 -19.19 8.68
N GLN A 129 10.21 -19.56 8.73
CA GLN A 129 11.06 -19.30 9.91
C GLN A 129 11.32 -17.79 10.10
N MET A 130 11.57 -17.04 9.02
CA MET A 130 11.71 -15.58 9.08
C MET A 130 10.43 -14.93 9.57
N GLU A 131 9.27 -15.34 9.06
CA GLU A 131 7.97 -14.81 9.48
C GLU A 131 7.71 -15.09 10.97
N LYS A 132 8.07 -16.28 11.46
CA LYS A 132 7.99 -16.60 12.89
C LYS A 132 8.86 -15.66 13.73
N ILE A 133 10.12 -15.44 13.33
CA ILE A 133 11.02 -14.50 14.01
C ILE A 133 10.42 -13.09 14.02
N ILE A 134 9.90 -12.62 12.88
CA ILE A 134 9.25 -11.31 12.76
C ILE A 134 8.08 -11.19 13.75
N VAL A 135 7.20 -12.21 13.81
CA VAL A 135 6.05 -12.22 14.71
C VAL A 135 6.47 -12.18 16.18
N ASP A 136 7.50 -12.95 16.56
CA ASP A 136 7.98 -13.04 17.94
C ASP A 136 8.61 -11.71 18.44
N HIS A 137 9.14 -10.88 17.52
CA HIS A 137 9.88 -9.66 17.84
C HIS A 137 9.08 -8.37 17.64
N THR A 138 7.89 -8.43 17.05
CA THR A 138 7.04 -7.27 16.78
C THR A 138 5.84 -7.21 17.74
N PRO A 139 5.44 -6.02 18.23
CA PRO A 139 4.25 -5.86 19.06
C PRO A 139 2.97 -6.39 18.39
N ASP A 140 2.02 -6.89 19.19
CA ASP A 140 0.71 -7.32 18.70
C ASP A 140 -0.32 -6.16 18.71
N ASP A 141 0.09 -5.01 18.17
CA ASP A 141 -0.72 -3.80 17.98
C ASP A 141 -0.65 -3.32 16.52
N MET A 142 -1.37 -2.25 16.17
CA MET A 142 -1.44 -1.75 14.79
C MET A 142 -0.08 -1.35 14.23
N THR A 143 0.80 -0.79 15.06
CA THR A 143 2.14 -0.37 14.65
C THR A 143 3.03 -1.59 14.43
N GLY A 144 2.97 -2.56 15.35
CA GLY A 144 3.68 -3.82 15.21
C GLY A 144 3.20 -4.62 13.99
N GLN A 145 1.90 -4.64 13.69
CA GLN A 145 1.39 -5.23 12.44
C GLN A 145 1.92 -4.53 11.19
N LYS A 146 2.04 -3.20 11.21
CA LYS A 146 2.65 -2.46 10.12
C LYS A 146 4.15 -2.78 9.98
N ALA A 147 4.88 -2.87 11.08
CA ALA A 147 6.27 -3.32 11.09
C ALA A 147 6.42 -4.75 10.53
N ARG A 148 5.54 -5.68 10.92
CA ARG A 148 5.47 -7.04 10.34
C ARG A 148 5.29 -7.00 8.83
N ASN A 149 4.36 -6.18 8.33
CA ASN A 149 4.13 -6.05 6.89
C ASN A 149 5.35 -5.48 6.15
N VAL A 150 6.05 -4.48 6.71
CA VAL A 150 7.31 -3.97 6.13
C VAL A 150 8.35 -5.08 6.06
N LEU A 151 8.64 -5.75 7.18
CA LEU A 151 9.65 -6.80 7.24
C LEU A 151 9.29 -7.98 6.34
N ASN A 152 8.00 -8.33 6.24
CA ASN A 152 7.54 -9.39 5.35
C ASN A 152 7.85 -9.09 3.89
N VAL A 153 7.58 -7.86 3.44
CA VAL A 153 7.90 -7.41 2.07
C VAL A 153 9.40 -7.41 1.81
N LEU A 154 10.22 -7.08 2.81
CA LEU A 154 11.68 -6.98 2.68
C LEU A 154 12.42 -8.32 2.77
N ALA A 155 11.80 -9.37 3.32
CA ALA A 155 12.48 -10.66 3.55
C ALA A 155 11.66 -11.90 3.14
N PRO A 156 10.70 -12.42 3.90
CA PRO A 156 10.05 -13.70 3.57
C PRO A 156 9.26 -13.65 2.26
N ASP A 157 8.64 -12.53 1.89
CA ASP A 157 7.95 -12.42 0.59
C ASP A 157 8.94 -12.43 -0.57
N VAL A 158 10.17 -11.96 -0.38
CA VAL A 158 11.24 -12.06 -1.39
C VAL A 158 11.55 -13.52 -1.70
N LEU A 159 11.74 -14.35 -0.67
CA LEU A 159 12.00 -15.80 -0.84
C LEU A 159 10.82 -16.51 -1.52
N ARG A 160 9.59 -16.15 -1.17
CA ARG A 160 8.37 -16.70 -1.81
C ARG A 160 8.26 -16.31 -3.27
N ASN A 161 8.68 -15.10 -3.63
CA ASN A 161 8.70 -14.63 -5.02
C ASN A 161 9.79 -15.35 -5.83
N ILE A 162 10.98 -15.54 -5.24
CA ILE A 162 12.05 -16.36 -5.82
C ILE A 162 11.56 -17.77 -6.13
N LYS A 163 10.88 -18.41 -5.18
CA LYS A 163 10.30 -19.74 -5.38
C LYS A 163 9.37 -19.80 -6.58
N LYS A 164 8.56 -18.77 -6.79
CA LYS A 164 7.66 -18.64 -7.96
C LYS A 164 8.39 -18.40 -9.28
N GLY A 165 9.71 -18.18 -9.27
CA GLY A 165 10.50 -17.86 -10.45
C GLY A 165 10.70 -16.37 -10.71
N TYR A 166 10.24 -15.50 -9.79
CA TYR A 166 10.18 -14.05 -10.00
C TYR A 166 10.93 -13.27 -8.90
N SER A 167 12.27 -13.29 -8.94
CA SER A 167 13.06 -12.25 -8.25
C SER A 167 12.76 -10.86 -8.79
N ASP A 168 13.23 -9.83 -8.10
CA ASP A 168 13.00 -8.44 -8.47
C ASP A 168 13.56 -8.15 -9.87
N GLU A 169 14.78 -8.61 -10.17
CA GLU A 169 15.37 -8.47 -11.49
C GLU A 169 14.68 -9.33 -12.55
N ALA A 170 14.25 -10.55 -12.21
CA ALA A 170 13.53 -11.43 -13.15
C ALA A 170 12.19 -10.82 -13.55
N LEU A 171 11.43 -10.31 -12.58
CA LEU A 171 10.20 -9.58 -12.85
C LEU A 171 10.47 -8.28 -13.62
N SER A 172 11.59 -7.60 -13.30
CA SER A 172 12.02 -6.38 -14.01
C SER A 172 12.28 -6.58 -15.49
N TYR A 173 12.52 -7.80 -15.95
CA TYR A 173 12.63 -8.10 -17.39
C TYR A 173 11.30 -7.95 -18.12
N LYS A 174 10.20 -8.33 -17.45
CA LYS A 174 8.84 -8.34 -18.02
C LYS A 174 8.13 -7.01 -17.77
N THR A 175 8.35 -6.40 -16.62
CA THR A 175 7.66 -5.18 -16.21
C THR A 175 8.53 -4.28 -15.34
N PRO A 176 8.51 -2.95 -15.54
CA PRO A 176 9.21 -2.04 -14.64
C PRO A 176 8.64 -2.05 -13.21
N LEU A 177 7.46 -2.65 -12.98
CA LEU A 177 6.93 -2.88 -11.64
C LEU A 177 7.82 -3.77 -10.77
N GLY A 178 8.67 -4.62 -11.35
CA GLY A 178 9.59 -5.46 -10.58
C GLY A 178 10.54 -4.68 -9.69
N MET A 179 10.93 -3.47 -10.12
CA MET A 179 11.83 -2.58 -9.37
C MET A 179 11.10 -1.39 -8.72
N CYS A 180 9.77 -1.38 -8.70
CA CYS A 180 9.00 -0.20 -8.27
C CYS A 180 9.29 0.24 -6.82
N ILE A 181 9.70 -0.70 -5.95
CA ILE A 181 10.10 -0.41 -4.58
C ILE A 181 11.61 -0.46 -4.33
N GLY A 182 12.42 -0.91 -5.30
CA GLY A 182 13.85 -1.21 -5.09
C GLY A 182 14.65 -0.04 -4.54
N THR A 183 14.38 1.19 -5.03
CA THR A 183 15.01 2.41 -4.51
C THR A 183 14.65 2.69 -3.05
N PHE A 184 13.42 2.39 -2.62
CA PHE A 184 12.97 2.61 -1.26
C PHE A 184 13.52 1.55 -0.31
N THR A 185 13.41 0.28 -0.69
CA THR A 185 13.88 -0.86 0.12
C THR A 185 15.39 -0.84 0.35
N ALA A 186 16.17 -0.33 -0.60
CA ALA A 186 17.62 -0.15 -0.48
C ALA A 186 18.04 1.03 0.43
N CYS A 187 17.11 1.91 0.81
CA CYS A 187 17.42 3.14 1.53
C CYS A 187 16.78 3.19 2.93
N VAL A 188 15.64 2.54 3.15
CA VAL A 188 14.98 2.60 4.47
C VAL A 188 15.70 1.78 5.52
N ASN A 189 15.75 2.33 6.74
CA ASN A 189 16.14 1.55 7.89
C ASN A 189 14.94 0.71 8.38
N ALA A 190 15.11 -0.61 8.39
CA ALA A 190 14.13 -1.59 8.86
C ALA A 190 14.55 -2.31 10.16
N GLN A 191 15.49 -1.74 10.92
CA GLN A 191 16.00 -2.34 12.14
C GLN A 191 14.95 -2.37 13.26
N MET A 192 14.84 -3.51 13.94
CA MET A 192 13.93 -3.71 15.08
C MET A 192 14.61 -3.42 16.42
N TYR A 193 15.94 -3.43 16.48
CA TYR A 193 16.69 -3.09 17.70
C TYR A 193 16.35 -1.66 18.16
N ASP A 194 16.26 -1.46 19.47
CA ASP A 194 15.84 -0.20 20.12
C ASP A 194 14.46 0.34 19.63
N ASP A 195 13.58 -0.55 19.15
CA ASP A 195 12.27 -0.21 18.59
C ASP A 195 12.34 0.83 17.43
N ILE A 196 13.47 0.94 16.71
CA ILE A 196 13.69 1.97 15.66
C ILE A 196 12.59 1.96 14.60
N LEU A 197 12.32 0.81 13.97
CA LEU A 197 11.29 0.68 12.94
C LEU A 197 9.89 1.06 13.49
N VAL A 198 9.53 0.57 14.66
CA VAL A 198 8.22 0.84 15.30
C VAL A 198 8.07 2.33 15.63
N ASN A 199 9.12 2.94 16.17
CA ASN A 199 9.15 4.37 16.50
C ASN A 199 9.05 5.24 15.25
N ASN A 200 9.77 4.88 14.19
CA ASN A 200 9.75 5.62 12.93
C ASN A 200 8.41 5.50 12.22
N ILE A 201 7.80 4.31 12.20
CA ILE A 201 6.42 4.14 11.71
C ILE A 201 5.47 5.05 12.48
N ASN A 202 5.56 5.09 13.82
CA ASN A 202 4.67 5.93 14.62
C ASN A 202 4.88 7.42 14.41
N LYS A 203 6.14 7.86 14.28
CA LYS A 203 6.53 9.26 14.16
C LYS A 203 6.22 9.83 12.78
N HIS A 204 6.52 9.09 11.71
CA HIS A 204 6.54 9.59 10.33
C HIS A 204 5.38 9.08 9.46
N LYS A 205 4.40 8.37 10.04
CA LYS A 205 3.26 7.79 9.29
C LYS A 205 2.46 8.76 8.42
N ASP A 206 2.51 10.06 8.71
CA ASP A 206 1.63 11.07 8.10
C ASP A 206 2.38 12.03 7.18
N ASP A 207 3.61 12.41 7.51
CA ASP A 207 4.41 13.38 6.78
C ASP A 207 5.45 12.74 5.85
N PHE A 208 5.90 11.51 6.15
CA PHE A 208 6.77 10.73 5.27
C PHE A 208 6.41 9.24 5.29
N PRO A 209 5.31 8.84 4.63
CA PRO A 209 4.76 7.48 4.68
C PRO A 209 5.56 6.46 3.84
N ILE A 210 6.89 6.47 3.93
CA ILE A 210 7.79 5.60 3.15
C ILE A 210 7.56 4.11 3.41
N TYR A 211 7.19 3.74 4.63
CA TYR A 211 6.85 2.36 4.96
C TYR A 211 5.52 1.92 4.31
N ASP A 212 4.57 2.84 4.09
CA ASP A 212 3.36 2.52 3.31
C ASP A 212 3.69 2.35 1.82
N VAL A 213 4.64 3.12 1.28
CA VAL A 213 5.15 2.92 -0.09
C VAL A 213 5.73 1.52 -0.25
N ILE A 214 6.51 1.03 0.74
CA ILE A 214 7.06 -0.34 0.73
C ILE A 214 5.95 -1.38 0.79
N ILE A 215 4.98 -1.24 1.71
CA ILE A 215 3.89 -2.20 1.87
C ILE A 215 3.03 -2.30 0.60
N GLU A 216 2.55 -1.16 0.09
CA GLU A 216 1.67 -1.13 -1.07
C GLU A 216 2.42 -1.49 -2.36
N GLY A 217 3.70 -1.11 -2.48
CA GLY A 217 4.52 -1.55 -3.60
C GLY A 217 4.89 -3.03 -3.56
N GLY A 218 5.02 -3.63 -2.37
CA GLY A 218 5.12 -5.08 -2.21
C GLY A 218 3.85 -5.81 -2.68
N ARG A 219 2.66 -5.26 -2.38
CA ARG A 219 1.38 -5.78 -2.91
C ARG A 219 1.28 -5.63 -4.43
N LEU A 220 1.69 -4.48 -4.97
CA LEU A 220 1.75 -4.24 -6.42
C LEU A 220 2.67 -5.27 -7.12
N LYS A 221 3.87 -5.49 -6.57
CA LYS A 221 4.81 -6.51 -7.06
C LYS A 221 4.17 -7.90 -7.06
N LYS A 222 3.54 -8.28 -5.95
CA LYS A 222 2.83 -9.56 -5.83
C LYS A 222 1.72 -9.72 -6.87
N SER A 223 0.90 -8.69 -7.12
CA SER A 223 -0.13 -8.74 -8.17
C SER A 223 0.45 -8.91 -9.57
N ALA A 224 1.60 -8.29 -9.86
CA ALA A 224 2.31 -8.49 -11.12
C ALA A 224 2.86 -9.92 -11.25
N ILE A 225 3.42 -10.47 -10.17
CA ILE A 225 3.88 -11.87 -10.13
C ILE A 225 2.72 -12.83 -10.37
N ASP A 226 1.61 -12.65 -9.63
CA ASP A 226 0.43 -13.52 -9.75
C ASP A 226 -0.15 -13.46 -11.17
N TYR A 227 -0.06 -12.31 -11.85
CA TYR A 227 -0.43 -12.17 -13.27
C TYR A 227 0.44 -13.02 -14.20
N TYR A 228 1.75 -12.85 -14.13
CA TYR A 228 2.67 -13.57 -15.03
C TYR A 228 2.67 -15.08 -14.73
N GLU A 229 2.58 -15.47 -13.46
CA GLU A 229 2.48 -16.87 -13.03
C GLU A 229 1.20 -17.52 -13.60
N ALA A 230 0.06 -16.85 -13.51
CA ALA A 230 -1.19 -17.34 -14.07
C ALA A 230 -1.10 -17.44 -15.61
N LYS A 231 -0.54 -16.43 -16.27
CA LYS A 231 -0.38 -16.38 -17.72
C LYS A 231 0.52 -17.52 -18.22
N GLU A 232 1.62 -17.80 -17.53
CA GLU A 232 2.53 -18.90 -17.86
C GLU A 232 1.88 -20.28 -17.65
N LYS A 233 1.18 -20.49 -16.52
CA LYS A 233 0.44 -21.74 -16.25
C LYS A 233 -0.66 -22.02 -17.28
N ALA A 234 -1.28 -20.97 -17.82
CA ALA A 234 -2.28 -21.08 -18.88
C ALA A 234 -1.69 -21.25 -20.29
N GLY A 235 -0.37 -21.43 -20.42
CA GLY A 235 0.29 -21.63 -21.73
C GLY A 235 0.58 -20.33 -22.47
N GLY A 236 0.59 -19.20 -21.78
CA GLY A 236 0.98 -17.89 -22.29
C GLY A 236 -0.18 -16.92 -22.56
N THR A 237 -1.42 -17.32 -22.33
CA THR A 237 -2.63 -16.49 -22.51
C THR A 237 -3.62 -16.76 -21.39
N LEU A 238 -4.21 -15.71 -20.81
CA LEU A 238 -5.30 -15.81 -19.83
C LEU A 238 -6.68 -15.72 -20.50
N SER A 239 -7.70 -16.27 -19.83
CA SER A 239 -9.09 -15.98 -20.18
C SER A 239 -9.41 -14.49 -19.94
N VAL A 240 -10.40 -13.95 -20.65
CA VAL A 240 -10.78 -12.52 -20.53
C VAL A 240 -11.16 -12.15 -19.09
N GLU A 241 -11.86 -13.04 -18.39
CA GLU A 241 -12.28 -12.79 -17.00
C GLU A 241 -11.10 -12.84 -16.02
N GLU A 242 -10.16 -13.77 -16.20
CA GLU A 242 -8.95 -13.83 -15.36
C GLU A 242 -8.05 -12.61 -15.61
N GLU A 243 -7.82 -12.27 -16.88
CA GLU A 243 -7.08 -11.07 -17.27
C GLU A 243 -7.72 -9.82 -16.67
N LYS A 244 -9.05 -9.67 -16.74
CA LYS A 244 -9.78 -8.56 -16.11
C LYS A 244 -9.55 -8.50 -14.60
N LYS A 245 -9.56 -9.64 -13.91
CA LYS A 245 -9.29 -9.71 -12.46
C LYS A 245 -7.87 -9.23 -12.13
N HIS A 246 -6.85 -9.68 -12.88
CA HIS A 246 -5.47 -9.25 -12.64
C HIS A 246 -5.25 -7.77 -12.97
N ARG A 247 -5.81 -7.29 -14.09
CA ARG A 247 -5.77 -5.86 -14.48
C ARG A 247 -6.36 -4.97 -13.39
N GLN A 248 -7.49 -5.37 -12.83
CA GLN A 248 -8.18 -4.68 -11.73
C GLN A 248 -7.30 -4.64 -10.47
N ALA A 249 -6.74 -5.77 -10.05
CA ALA A 249 -5.84 -5.85 -8.88
C ALA A 249 -4.56 -5.01 -9.02
N ILE A 250 -3.91 -5.02 -10.20
CA ILE A 250 -2.73 -4.19 -10.47
C ILE A 250 -3.10 -2.71 -10.40
N TYR A 251 -4.20 -2.31 -11.04
CA TYR A 251 -4.66 -0.93 -11.06
C TYR A 251 -4.94 -0.38 -9.65
N GLU A 252 -5.54 -1.19 -8.78
CA GLU A 252 -5.83 -0.82 -7.39
C GLU A 252 -4.59 -0.59 -6.57
N ASN A 253 -3.62 -1.49 -6.67
CA ASN A 253 -2.36 -1.36 -5.94
C ASN A 253 -1.57 -0.15 -6.45
N VAL A 254 -1.66 0.19 -7.74
CA VAL A 254 -1.12 1.44 -8.29
C VAL A 254 -1.80 2.66 -7.65
N ILE A 255 -3.13 2.70 -7.59
CA ILE A 255 -3.87 3.81 -6.97
C ILE A 255 -3.61 3.90 -5.46
N ALA A 256 -3.45 2.77 -4.78
CA ALA A 256 -3.17 2.74 -3.34
C ALA A 256 -1.76 3.28 -3.03
N MET A 257 -0.76 2.88 -3.83
CA MET A 257 0.63 3.29 -3.64
C MET A 257 0.86 4.77 -4.01
N LYS A 258 0.23 5.25 -5.08
CA LYS A 258 0.53 6.56 -5.67
C LYS A 258 0.42 7.75 -4.69
N PRO A 259 -0.62 7.90 -3.84
CA PRO A 259 -0.70 9.01 -2.89
C PRO A 259 0.40 9.00 -1.82
N TYR A 260 0.83 7.82 -1.35
CA TYR A 260 1.94 7.69 -0.41
C TYR A 260 3.26 8.07 -1.10
N TYR A 261 3.46 7.58 -2.32
CA TYR A 261 4.61 7.93 -3.16
C TYR A 261 4.70 9.45 -3.38
N ASP A 262 3.61 10.08 -3.81
CA ASP A 262 3.56 11.52 -4.08
C ASP A 262 3.85 12.34 -2.79
N THR A 263 3.40 11.86 -1.62
CA THR A 263 3.69 12.48 -0.32
C THR A 263 5.18 12.36 0.04
N VAL A 264 5.77 11.18 -0.15
CA VAL A 264 7.21 10.94 0.06
C VAL A 264 8.05 11.85 -0.84
N VAL A 265 7.77 11.88 -2.15
CA VAL A 265 8.51 12.71 -3.11
C VAL A 265 8.43 14.19 -2.72
N LYS A 266 7.23 14.69 -2.39
CA LYS A 266 7.04 16.08 -1.97
C LYS A 266 7.85 16.43 -0.72
N LYS A 267 7.91 15.51 0.25
CA LYS A 267 8.64 15.74 1.50
C LYS A 267 10.15 15.85 1.28
N LEU A 268 10.70 15.15 0.28
CA LEU A 268 12.12 15.24 -0.10
C LEU A 268 12.51 16.60 -0.67
N GLU A 269 11.54 17.40 -1.11
CA GLU A 269 11.75 18.77 -1.59
C GLU A 269 11.85 19.78 -0.42
N GLU A 270 11.53 19.38 0.82
CA GLU A 270 11.56 20.27 1.98
C GLU A 270 13.01 20.54 2.46
N PRO A 271 13.41 21.81 2.60
CA PRO A 271 14.73 22.15 3.14
C PRO A 271 14.95 21.56 4.54
N GLY A 272 16.09 20.89 4.76
CA GLY A 272 16.48 20.30 6.04
C GLY A 272 15.84 18.94 6.35
N PHE A 273 15.01 18.37 5.47
CA PHE A 273 14.41 17.06 5.72
C PHE A 273 15.44 15.92 5.80
N ASP A 274 16.51 15.96 5.01
CA ASP A 274 17.60 14.96 5.06
C ASP A 274 18.21 14.86 6.47
N GLU A 275 18.39 16.00 7.18
CA GLU A 275 18.90 16.02 8.55
C GLU A 275 17.93 15.35 9.52
N VAL A 276 16.62 15.56 9.33
CA VAL A 276 15.57 14.91 10.13
C VAL A 276 15.58 13.41 9.88
N ALA A 277 15.59 12.99 8.61
CA ALA A 277 15.60 11.59 8.21
C ALA A 277 16.85 10.86 8.73
N PHE A 278 18.02 11.50 8.71
CA PHE A 278 19.26 10.97 9.26
C PHE A 278 19.22 10.86 10.79
N LYS A 279 18.80 11.93 11.48
CA LYS A 279 18.71 11.97 12.95
C LYS A 279 17.78 10.89 13.50
N ASP A 280 16.65 10.70 12.83
CA ASP A 280 15.66 9.69 13.22
C ASP A 280 16.02 8.28 12.73
N ARG A 281 17.14 8.12 12.01
CA ARG A 281 17.55 6.86 11.40
C ARG A 281 16.44 6.25 10.55
N LEU A 282 15.72 7.08 9.82
CA LEU A 282 14.66 6.65 8.92
C LEU A 282 15.24 6.04 7.65
N ILE A 283 16.35 6.63 7.18
CA ILE A 283 17.17 6.17 6.07
C ILE A 283 18.44 5.56 6.63
N ASP A 284 18.95 4.53 5.98
CA ASP A 284 20.19 3.88 6.37
C ASP A 284 21.36 4.89 6.40
N PRO A 285 22.28 4.82 7.38
CA PRO A 285 23.34 5.83 7.56
C PRO A 285 24.29 6.01 6.36
N GLY A 286 24.33 5.05 5.44
CA GLY A 286 25.12 5.13 4.19
C GLY A 286 24.39 5.81 3.02
N ASN A 287 23.13 6.19 3.21
CA ASN A 287 22.26 6.78 2.20
C ASN A 287 21.78 8.19 2.62
N LYS A 288 21.28 8.96 1.65
CA LYS A 288 20.61 10.25 1.87
C LYS A 288 19.16 10.14 1.44
N ALA A 289 18.24 10.78 2.15
CA ALA A 289 16.82 10.72 1.79
C ALA A 289 16.59 11.34 0.40
N PHE A 290 17.32 12.41 0.07
CA PHE A 290 17.28 13.02 -1.25
C PHE A 290 17.58 12.05 -2.41
N HIS A 291 18.33 10.95 -2.20
CA HIS A 291 18.56 9.94 -3.24
C HIS A 291 17.30 9.18 -3.66
N LEU A 292 16.21 9.28 -2.90
CA LEU A 292 14.91 8.74 -3.27
C LEU A 292 14.21 9.63 -4.30
N HIS A 293 14.57 10.92 -4.41
CA HIS A 293 13.87 11.88 -5.26
C HIS A 293 14.05 11.54 -6.75
N PRO A 294 12.99 11.58 -7.58
CA PRO A 294 13.03 11.19 -9.00
C PRO A 294 14.09 11.90 -9.84
N SER A 295 14.44 13.14 -9.50
CA SER A 295 15.45 13.90 -10.24
C SER A 295 16.90 13.45 -9.99
N THR A 296 17.12 12.52 -9.07
CA THR A 296 18.47 12.01 -8.77
C THR A 296 18.77 10.74 -9.57
N HIS A 297 20.06 10.46 -9.81
CA HIS A 297 20.47 9.29 -10.60
C HIS A 297 20.04 7.96 -9.95
N ARG A 298 19.98 7.88 -8.61
CA ARG A 298 19.50 6.70 -7.87
C ARG A 298 18.00 6.77 -7.54
N GLY A 299 17.34 7.84 -8.01
CA GLY A 299 15.99 8.23 -7.66
C GLY A 299 14.90 7.32 -8.20
N SER A 300 13.68 7.56 -7.75
CA SER A 300 12.51 6.77 -8.07
C SER A 300 11.82 7.15 -9.40
N ALA A 301 12.55 7.67 -10.40
CA ALA A 301 11.97 8.08 -11.69
C ALA A 301 11.26 6.93 -12.41
N VAL A 302 11.84 5.72 -12.35
CA VAL A 302 11.21 4.51 -12.90
C VAL A 302 9.91 4.19 -12.15
N THR A 303 9.89 4.31 -10.82
CA THR A 303 8.67 4.13 -10.02
C THR A 303 7.59 5.14 -10.42
N GLN A 304 7.95 6.42 -10.57
CA GLN A 304 7.03 7.45 -11.03
C GLN A 304 6.42 7.11 -12.38
N ALA A 305 7.28 6.81 -13.36
CA ALA A 305 6.85 6.47 -14.71
C ALA A 305 5.98 5.21 -14.72
N SER A 306 6.29 4.22 -13.88
CA SER A 306 5.51 2.99 -13.73
C SER A 306 4.13 3.26 -13.16
N LEU A 307 4.03 3.95 -12.03
CA LEU A 307 2.74 4.25 -11.40
C LEU A 307 1.84 5.06 -12.34
N ASP A 308 2.39 6.07 -13.01
CA ASP A 308 1.62 6.92 -13.92
C ASP A 308 1.20 6.15 -15.19
N ALA A 309 2.09 5.37 -15.79
CA ALA A 309 1.80 4.61 -17.02
C ALA A 309 0.83 3.46 -16.76
N TYR A 310 0.97 2.73 -15.65
CA TYR A 310 0.02 1.65 -15.31
C TYR A 310 -1.36 2.18 -14.96
N LYS A 311 -1.45 3.29 -14.22
CA LYS A 311 -2.73 3.94 -13.96
C LYS A 311 -3.41 4.33 -15.26
N MET A 312 -2.70 5.09 -16.11
CA MET A 312 -3.21 5.60 -17.38
C MET A 312 -3.57 4.46 -18.33
N GLY A 313 -2.66 3.50 -18.50
CA GLY A 313 -2.81 2.41 -19.44
C GLY A 313 -4.02 1.55 -19.12
N LEU A 314 -4.22 1.21 -17.84
CA LEU A 314 -5.37 0.43 -17.39
C LEU A 314 -6.68 1.20 -17.58
N GLU A 315 -6.71 2.51 -17.28
CA GLU A 315 -7.86 3.40 -17.54
C GLU A 315 -8.18 3.58 -19.02
N ASN A 316 -7.20 3.37 -19.90
CA ASN A 316 -7.34 3.57 -21.35
C ASN A 316 -7.41 2.26 -22.15
N GLY A 317 -7.54 1.11 -21.48
CA GLY A 317 -7.71 -0.19 -22.14
C GLY A 317 -6.42 -0.79 -22.71
N TRP A 318 -5.25 -0.26 -22.33
CA TRP A 318 -3.96 -0.79 -22.76
C TRP A 318 -3.70 -2.18 -22.16
N PRO A 319 -3.22 -3.14 -22.95
CA PRO A 319 -2.68 -4.41 -22.47
C PRO A 319 -1.52 -4.26 -21.48
N LEU A 320 -1.43 -5.11 -20.46
CA LEU A 320 -0.39 -5.02 -19.41
C LEU A 320 1.04 -5.05 -19.97
N ASP A 321 1.28 -5.87 -21.01
CA ASP A 321 2.58 -5.99 -21.66
C ASP A 321 2.95 -4.72 -22.47
N ASP A 322 1.98 -4.00 -23.03
CA ASP A 322 2.26 -2.70 -23.70
C ASP A 322 2.49 -1.58 -22.69
N ILE A 323 1.81 -1.64 -21.55
CA ILE A 323 1.99 -0.66 -20.48
C ILE A 323 3.43 -0.68 -19.97
N ALA A 324 4.06 -1.86 -19.88
CA ALA A 324 5.47 -1.98 -19.54
C ALA A 324 6.36 -1.20 -20.52
N LEU A 325 6.10 -1.32 -21.83
CA LEU A 325 6.82 -0.59 -22.87
C LEU A 325 6.59 0.92 -22.79
N ILE A 326 5.35 1.36 -22.58
CA ILE A 326 4.99 2.77 -22.40
C ILE A 326 5.69 3.36 -21.17
N SER A 327 5.76 2.61 -20.08
CA SER A 327 6.45 3.01 -18.86
C SER A 327 7.95 3.16 -19.08
N ALA A 328 8.59 2.25 -19.83
CA ALA A 328 10.01 2.37 -20.19
C ALA A 328 10.28 3.60 -21.09
N PHE A 329 9.40 3.89 -22.04
CA PHE A 329 9.46 5.08 -22.87
C PHE A 329 9.37 6.35 -22.02
N TYR A 330 8.41 6.40 -21.10
CA TYR A 330 8.22 7.55 -20.22
C TYR A 330 9.39 7.71 -19.23
N SER A 331 9.94 6.60 -18.73
CA SER A 331 11.16 6.62 -17.89
C SER A 331 12.34 7.24 -18.63
N THR A 332 12.53 6.89 -19.91
CA THR A 332 13.58 7.48 -20.76
C THR A 332 13.36 8.99 -20.93
N ALA A 333 12.11 9.41 -21.17
CA ALA A 333 11.76 10.83 -21.29
C ALA A 333 12.01 11.61 -19.99
N LEU A 334 11.65 11.05 -18.83
CA LEU A 334 11.93 11.63 -17.51
C LEU A 334 13.43 11.70 -17.23
N SER A 335 14.20 10.69 -17.59
CA SER A 335 15.67 10.71 -17.44
C SER A 335 16.30 11.88 -18.20
N LEU A 336 15.89 12.10 -19.46
CA LEU A 336 16.34 13.25 -20.25
C LEU A 336 15.98 14.58 -19.59
N LYS A 337 14.74 14.70 -19.09
CA LYS A 337 14.25 15.89 -18.41
C LYS A 337 15.07 16.19 -17.16
N TYR A 338 15.20 15.21 -16.26
CA TYR A 338 15.88 15.41 -14.98
C TYR A 338 17.37 15.67 -15.13
N ASN A 339 18.05 15.01 -16.08
CA ASN A 339 19.44 15.29 -16.41
C ASN A 339 19.65 16.71 -16.98
N ALA A 340 18.60 17.32 -17.56
CA ALA A 340 18.65 18.70 -18.02
C ALA A 340 18.26 19.69 -16.92
N GLU A 341 17.43 19.31 -15.95
CA GLU A 341 17.01 20.16 -14.83
C GLU A 341 18.02 20.21 -13.69
N GLY A 342 19.02 19.33 -13.65
CA GLY A 342 20.11 19.41 -12.67
C GLY A 342 21.24 18.40 -12.89
N ASN A 343 22.32 18.53 -12.11
CA ASN A 343 23.42 17.57 -12.07
C ASN A 343 23.05 16.33 -11.23
N GLY A 344 22.26 15.43 -11.80
CA GLY A 344 21.91 14.15 -11.17
C GLY A 344 23.15 13.34 -10.75
N GLY A 345 23.06 12.66 -9.60
CA GLY A 345 24.10 11.73 -9.11
C GLY A 345 25.08 12.31 -8.08
N MET A 346 24.84 13.52 -7.60
CA MET A 346 25.62 14.18 -6.54
C MET A 346 24.86 14.18 -5.21
N SER A 347 25.54 14.44 -4.09
CA SER A 347 24.87 14.56 -2.79
C SER A 347 23.91 15.76 -2.76
N GLN A 348 23.00 15.84 -1.78
CA GLN A 348 22.05 16.97 -1.68
C GLN A 348 22.76 18.34 -1.70
N GLU A 349 23.91 18.44 -1.06
CA GLU A 349 24.73 19.66 -0.98
C GLU A 349 25.43 20.01 -2.30
N GLU A 350 25.61 19.02 -3.16
CA GLU A 350 26.26 19.15 -4.47
C GLU A 350 25.25 19.22 -5.63
N TYR A 351 23.98 18.89 -5.36
CA TYR A 351 22.88 19.02 -6.31
C TYR A 351 22.65 20.49 -6.64
N LYS A 352 22.57 20.76 -7.94
CA LYS A 352 22.37 22.07 -8.55
C LYS A 352 21.24 21.92 -9.55
N ALA A 353 20.10 22.51 -9.21
CA ALA A 353 19.06 22.74 -10.18
C ALA A 353 19.54 23.75 -11.23
N TYR A 354 19.25 23.48 -12.49
CA TYR A 354 19.51 24.36 -13.62
C TYR A 354 18.22 25.10 -13.98
N ASP A 355 18.25 26.42 -13.85
CA ASP A 355 17.19 27.31 -14.33
C ASP A 355 17.81 28.38 -15.26
N PRO A 356 17.60 28.31 -16.58
CA PRO A 356 16.79 27.34 -17.30
C PRO A 356 17.45 25.94 -17.45
N PRO A 357 16.67 24.88 -17.76
CA PRO A 357 17.21 23.53 -17.99
C PRO A 357 18.25 23.46 -19.13
N GLN A 358 19.25 22.59 -18.99
CA GLN A 358 20.40 22.45 -19.88
C GLN A 358 20.41 21.10 -20.61
N TYR A 359 19.80 21.04 -21.80
CA TYR A 359 19.74 19.81 -22.63
C TYR A 359 20.99 19.55 -23.48
N GLY A 360 21.98 20.45 -23.46
CA GLY A 360 23.21 20.37 -24.26
C GLY A 360 23.06 20.71 -25.75
N SER A 361 21.84 20.62 -26.33
CA SER A 361 21.52 21.14 -27.67
C SER A 361 20.02 21.39 -27.85
N PRO A 362 19.60 22.33 -28.73
CA PRO A 362 18.19 22.55 -29.07
C PRO A 362 17.49 21.30 -29.65
N GLU A 363 18.23 20.48 -30.40
CA GLU A 363 17.70 19.24 -30.99
C GLU A 363 17.39 18.19 -29.92
N LYS A 364 18.25 18.07 -28.90
CA LYS A 364 18.03 17.18 -27.75
C LYS A 364 16.87 17.67 -26.88
N GLU A 365 16.74 18.99 -26.69
CA GLU A 365 15.57 19.58 -26.02
C GLU A 365 14.27 19.26 -26.79
N LYS A 366 14.27 19.43 -28.11
CA LYS A 366 13.11 19.11 -28.96
C LYS A 366 12.75 17.62 -28.90
N ALA A 367 13.74 16.73 -28.87
CA ALA A 367 13.52 15.29 -28.74
C ALA A 367 12.90 14.94 -27.38
N ALA A 368 13.45 15.46 -26.27
CA ALA A 368 12.91 15.25 -24.93
C ALA A 368 11.46 15.76 -24.81
N LYS A 369 11.18 16.98 -25.30
CA LYS A 369 9.83 17.54 -25.35
C LYS A 369 8.89 16.68 -26.20
N LYS A 370 9.35 16.18 -27.36
CA LYS A 370 8.54 15.30 -28.22
C LYS A 370 8.14 14.02 -27.49
N MET A 371 9.07 13.38 -26.78
CA MET A 371 8.77 12.17 -25.98
C MET A 371 7.76 12.46 -24.86
N LEU A 372 7.98 13.54 -24.09
CA LEU A 372 7.07 13.93 -23.01
C LEU A 372 5.67 14.26 -23.54
N SER A 373 5.58 15.09 -24.60
CA SER A 373 4.30 15.44 -25.21
C SER A 373 3.57 14.24 -25.80
N PHE A 374 4.29 13.27 -26.37
CA PHE A 374 3.70 12.03 -26.85
C PHE A 374 3.03 11.26 -25.70
N TYR A 375 3.74 11.05 -24.58
CA TYR A 375 3.18 10.38 -23.40
C TYR A 375 2.00 11.15 -22.79
N GLU A 376 2.08 12.47 -22.64
CA GLU A 376 0.96 13.28 -22.18
C GLU A 376 -0.27 13.16 -23.10
N GLY A 377 -0.04 13.01 -24.40
CA GLY A 377 -1.08 12.72 -25.38
C GLY A 377 -1.76 11.37 -25.17
N LEU A 378 -1.05 10.35 -24.67
CA LEU A 378 -1.61 9.03 -24.38
C LEU A 378 -2.59 9.05 -23.21
N LYS A 379 -2.41 9.95 -22.24
CA LYS A 379 -3.27 10.03 -21.04
C LYS A 379 -4.76 10.17 -21.34
N ASN A 380 -5.08 10.79 -22.48
CA ASN A 380 -6.45 11.11 -22.87
C ASN A 380 -6.93 10.33 -24.11
N LYS A 381 -6.20 9.28 -24.52
CA LYS A 381 -6.50 8.50 -25.73
C LYS A 381 -6.74 7.02 -25.38
N PRO A 382 -7.99 6.63 -25.11
CA PRO A 382 -8.35 5.21 -24.99
C PRO A 382 -8.06 4.46 -26.29
N ILE A 383 -7.51 3.25 -26.20
CA ILE A 383 -7.41 2.38 -27.39
C ILE A 383 -8.80 1.84 -27.72
N LYS A 384 -9.19 1.94 -28.99
CA LYS A 384 -10.48 1.45 -29.48
C LYS A 384 -10.33 0.34 -30.52
N SER A 385 -9.14 0.13 -31.06
CA SER A 385 -8.89 -0.86 -32.10
C SER A 385 -7.44 -1.35 -32.13
N LEU A 386 -7.20 -2.47 -32.82
CA LEU A 386 -5.86 -2.96 -33.13
C LEU A 386 -5.05 -1.94 -33.93
N GLU A 387 -5.69 -1.23 -34.87
CA GLU A 387 -5.01 -0.26 -35.73
C GLU A 387 -4.57 0.99 -34.98
N ASP A 388 -5.42 1.49 -34.06
CA ASP A 388 -5.06 2.58 -33.16
C ASP A 388 -3.83 2.21 -32.33
N ARG A 389 -3.85 1.00 -31.75
CA ARG A 389 -2.73 0.46 -30.97
C ARG A 389 -1.45 0.40 -31.81
N LYS A 390 -1.50 -0.19 -33.00
CA LYS A 390 -0.34 -0.31 -33.90
C LYS A 390 0.22 1.06 -34.26
N THR A 391 -0.65 2.00 -34.63
CA THR A 391 -0.24 3.37 -35.00
C THR A 391 0.50 4.05 -33.86
N ILE A 392 -0.05 4.00 -32.64
CA ILE A 392 0.55 4.63 -31.46
C ILE A 392 1.88 3.95 -31.11
N LEU A 393 1.94 2.62 -31.09
CA LEU A 393 3.16 1.90 -30.75
C LEU A 393 4.27 2.13 -31.80
N ASN A 394 3.93 2.20 -33.09
CA ASN A 394 4.87 2.55 -34.15
C ASN A 394 5.39 3.99 -34.01
N GLU A 395 4.52 4.97 -33.73
CA GLU A 395 4.93 6.36 -33.51
C GLU A 395 5.87 6.47 -32.29
N MET A 396 5.58 5.73 -31.22
CA MET A 396 6.43 5.67 -30.04
C MET A 396 7.83 5.12 -30.37
N SER A 397 7.89 3.97 -31.07
CA SER A 397 9.15 3.38 -31.53
C SER A 397 9.90 4.35 -32.45
N ASP A 398 9.23 5.05 -33.37
CA ASP A 398 9.86 6.01 -34.27
C ASP A 398 10.47 7.22 -33.53
N ILE A 399 9.77 7.74 -32.52
CA ILE A 399 10.29 8.82 -31.66
C ILE A 399 11.54 8.33 -30.92
N PHE A 400 11.50 7.11 -30.39
CA PHE A 400 12.61 6.52 -29.67
C PHE A 400 13.83 6.30 -30.58
N TYR A 401 13.69 5.53 -31.66
CA TYR A 401 14.81 5.18 -32.54
C TYR A 401 15.41 6.41 -33.24
N SER A 402 14.60 7.38 -33.66
CA SER A 402 15.14 8.63 -34.23
C SER A 402 15.92 9.47 -33.21
N SER A 403 15.66 9.32 -31.91
CA SER A 403 16.42 9.97 -30.84
C SER A 403 17.69 9.18 -30.50
N ALA A 404 17.62 7.85 -30.54
CA ALA A 404 18.75 6.94 -30.37
C ALA A 404 19.80 7.11 -31.49
N GLU A 405 19.38 7.14 -32.75
CA GLU A 405 20.26 7.32 -33.93
C GLU A 405 21.05 8.65 -33.87
N LYS A 406 20.43 9.69 -33.32
CA LYS A 406 21.08 10.99 -33.09
C LYS A 406 22.01 11.01 -31.86
N GLY A 407 22.10 9.90 -31.14
CA GLY A 407 22.91 9.74 -29.95
C GLY A 407 22.39 10.49 -28.72
N PHE A 408 21.13 10.95 -28.74
CA PHE A 408 20.56 11.73 -27.62
C PHE A 408 20.28 10.87 -26.38
N LEU A 409 20.14 9.56 -26.59
CA LEU A 409 19.87 8.54 -25.58
C LEU A 409 21.13 7.72 -25.21
N ASN A 410 22.32 8.20 -25.60
CA ASN A 410 23.56 7.50 -25.28
C ASN A 410 24.01 7.76 -23.84
N SER A 411 24.64 6.76 -23.23
CA SER A 411 25.30 6.89 -21.94
C SER A 411 26.44 7.91 -22.02
N ASN A 412 26.52 8.79 -21.02
CA ASN A 412 27.58 9.79 -20.89
C ASN A 412 29.00 9.17 -20.87
N ASN A 413 29.13 7.90 -20.46
CA ASN A 413 30.41 7.22 -20.25
C ASN A 413 30.90 6.43 -21.48
N LYS A 414 30.05 6.20 -22.49
CA LYS A 414 30.41 5.41 -23.68
C LYS A 414 29.69 5.97 -24.92
N LYS A 415 30.47 6.55 -25.85
CA LYS A 415 29.96 6.95 -27.16
C LYS A 415 29.37 5.71 -27.86
N ASN A 416 28.15 5.83 -28.37
CA ASN A 416 27.41 4.79 -29.12
C ASN A 416 26.87 3.60 -28.30
N LYS A 417 26.75 3.73 -26.97
CA LYS A 417 25.96 2.79 -26.17
C LYS A 417 24.74 3.51 -25.59
N LEU A 418 23.55 2.95 -25.77
CA LEU A 418 22.34 3.46 -25.14
C LEU A 418 22.48 3.50 -23.62
N ASP A 419 21.82 4.47 -22.99
CA ASP A 419 21.62 4.45 -21.56
C ASP A 419 20.76 3.24 -21.14
N ALA A 420 20.81 2.94 -19.85
CA ALA A 420 20.09 1.82 -19.24
C ALA A 420 18.60 1.77 -19.54
N THR A 421 17.92 2.91 -19.41
CA THR A 421 16.47 3.02 -19.58
C THR A 421 16.07 2.89 -21.05
N ALA A 422 16.90 3.42 -21.95
CA ALA A 422 16.73 3.29 -23.38
C ALA A 422 17.00 1.85 -23.87
N GLU A 423 18.03 1.18 -23.36
CA GLU A 423 18.30 -0.23 -23.67
C GLU A 423 17.16 -1.13 -23.16
N TYR A 424 16.59 -0.82 -21.98
CA TYR A 424 15.42 -1.53 -21.46
C TYR A 424 14.17 -1.32 -22.34
N PHE A 425 13.93 -0.10 -22.84
CA PHE A 425 12.87 0.13 -23.83
C PHE A 425 13.08 -0.72 -25.09
N LYS A 426 14.30 -0.74 -25.66
CA LYS A 426 14.63 -1.57 -26.83
C LYS A 426 14.30 -3.05 -26.55
N GLN A 427 14.65 -3.55 -25.37
CA GLN A 427 14.35 -4.92 -24.96
C GLN A 427 12.83 -5.21 -24.95
N LEU A 428 12.01 -4.33 -24.36
CA LEU A 428 10.55 -4.50 -24.35
C LEU A 428 9.92 -4.35 -25.73
N ASP A 429 10.46 -3.47 -26.59
CA ASP A 429 9.98 -3.27 -27.95
C ASP A 429 10.21 -4.53 -28.81
N VAL A 430 11.28 -5.27 -28.53
CA VAL A 430 11.51 -6.60 -29.10
C VAL A 430 10.52 -7.64 -28.56
N GLN A 431 10.28 -7.67 -27.25
CA GLN A 431 9.27 -8.57 -26.64
C GLN A 431 7.87 -8.37 -27.24
N ARG A 432 7.53 -7.12 -27.60
CA ARG A 432 6.27 -6.78 -28.27
C ARG A 432 6.05 -7.61 -29.53
N ILE A 433 7.10 -7.96 -30.30
CA ILE A 433 6.97 -8.71 -31.57
C ILE A 433 6.30 -10.06 -31.34
N GLU A 434 6.72 -10.81 -30.31
CA GLU A 434 6.12 -12.10 -30.01
C GLU A 434 4.65 -11.98 -29.60
N ARG A 435 4.32 -10.89 -28.91
CA ARG A 435 2.94 -10.57 -28.60
C ARG A 435 2.12 -10.21 -29.84
N GLU A 436 2.68 -9.45 -30.79
CA GLU A 436 2.01 -9.18 -32.07
C GLU A 436 1.67 -10.48 -32.80
N LEU A 437 2.59 -11.46 -32.82
CA LEU A 437 2.31 -12.79 -33.40
C LEU A 437 1.10 -13.45 -32.72
N LYS A 438 1.02 -13.40 -31.39
CA LYS A 438 -0.11 -13.98 -30.64
C LYS A 438 -1.43 -13.24 -30.91
N ILE A 439 -1.40 -11.91 -31.03
CA ILE A 439 -2.58 -11.10 -31.36
C ILE A 439 -3.08 -11.43 -32.77
N VAL A 440 -2.20 -11.46 -33.77
CA VAL A 440 -2.57 -11.77 -35.16
C VAL A 440 -3.09 -13.21 -35.28
N ALA A 441 -2.54 -14.14 -34.49
CA ALA A 441 -3.05 -15.51 -34.38
C ALA A 441 -4.37 -15.65 -33.59
N GLY A 442 -4.95 -14.55 -33.08
CA GLY A 442 -6.19 -14.57 -32.29
C GLY A 442 -6.04 -15.17 -30.89
N LYS A 443 -4.80 -15.36 -30.42
CA LYS A 443 -4.46 -15.96 -29.12
C LYS A 443 -4.34 -14.93 -28.00
N GLU A 444 -4.26 -13.63 -28.31
CA GLU A 444 -4.30 -12.56 -27.32
C GLU A 444 -5.17 -11.40 -27.81
N GLN A 445 -5.84 -10.71 -26.89
CA GLN A 445 -6.59 -9.50 -27.23
C GLN A 445 -5.63 -8.34 -27.50
N ALA A 446 -5.92 -7.58 -28.56
CA ALA A 446 -5.15 -6.39 -28.92
C ALA A 446 -5.35 -5.25 -27.92
N PHE A 447 -6.54 -5.14 -27.33
CA PHE A 447 -6.91 -4.11 -26.37
C PHE A 447 -8.01 -4.66 -25.46
N PHE A 448 -8.19 -4.03 -24.30
CA PHE A 448 -9.12 -4.46 -23.27
C PHE A 448 -10.13 -3.37 -22.96
N GLU A 449 -11.23 -3.74 -22.30
CA GLU A 449 -12.09 -2.75 -21.69
C GLU A 449 -11.28 -1.91 -20.67
N PRO A 450 -11.48 -0.58 -20.65
CA PRO A 450 -10.97 0.28 -19.60
C PRO A 450 -11.26 -0.26 -18.20
N VAL A 451 -10.21 -0.37 -17.39
CA VAL A 451 -10.37 -0.58 -15.96
C VAL A 451 -11.01 0.67 -15.39
N LYS A 452 -12.17 0.50 -14.76
CA LYS A 452 -12.82 1.61 -14.08
C LYS A 452 -12.18 1.76 -12.70
N PRO A 453 -12.01 2.99 -12.18
CA PRO A 453 -11.88 3.20 -10.74
C PRO A 453 -13.05 2.48 -10.09
N GLY A 454 -12.79 1.28 -9.56
CA GLY A 454 -13.74 0.70 -8.64
C GLY A 454 -13.66 1.57 -7.42
N ASN A 455 -14.81 2.09 -7.02
CA ASN A 455 -14.86 2.99 -5.88
C ASN A 455 -14.31 2.32 -4.60
N ASP A 456 -14.19 0.98 -4.57
CA ASP A 456 -14.24 0.21 -3.34
C ASP A 456 -13.31 -1.03 -3.28
N ILE A 457 -12.27 -1.22 -4.11
CA ILE A 457 -11.61 -2.55 -4.11
C ILE A 457 -10.68 -2.84 -2.92
N LYS A 458 -9.93 -1.86 -2.38
CA LYS A 458 -9.23 -2.08 -1.09
C LYS A 458 -10.23 -2.49 0.00
N PHE A 459 -11.44 -1.93 -0.06
CA PHE A 459 -12.54 -2.33 0.82
C PHE A 459 -13.05 -3.75 0.50
N ASN A 460 -13.19 -4.14 -0.78
CA ASN A 460 -13.62 -5.48 -1.18
C ASN A 460 -12.58 -6.57 -0.88
N GLU A 461 -11.28 -6.33 -1.09
CA GLU A 461 -10.22 -7.28 -0.71
C GLU A 461 -10.21 -7.52 0.80
N ILE A 462 -10.31 -6.43 1.58
CA ILE A 462 -10.41 -6.51 3.04
C ILE A 462 -11.70 -7.25 3.45
N TYR A 463 -12.82 -6.98 2.78
CA TYR A 463 -14.10 -7.66 2.99
C TYR A 463 -14.01 -9.16 2.70
N ASP A 464 -13.43 -9.56 1.57
CA ASP A 464 -13.29 -10.96 1.17
C ASP A 464 -12.36 -11.71 2.13
N ARG A 465 -11.25 -11.09 2.56
CA ARG A 465 -10.36 -11.62 3.60
C ARG A 465 -11.09 -11.79 4.93
N LEU A 466 -11.94 -10.84 5.30
CA LEU A 466 -12.78 -10.88 6.50
C LEU A 466 -13.89 -11.93 6.43
N ASN A 467 -14.30 -12.35 5.23
CA ASN A 467 -15.31 -13.37 4.98
C ASN A 467 -14.74 -14.74 4.60
N THR A 468 -13.40 -14.89 4.60
CA THR A 468 -12.73 -16.15 4.28
C THR A 468 -13.28 -17.30 5.15
N THR A 469 -13.61 -18.43 4.53
CA THR A 469 -14.22 -19.57 5.23
C THR A 469 -13.31 -20.08 6.35
N ARG A 470 -13.88 -20.29 7.53
CA ARG A 470 -13.16 -20.94 8.63
C ARG A 470 -12.96 -22.42 8.30
N THR A 471 -11.72 -22.89 8.41
CA THR A 471 -11.35 -24.28 8.13
C THR A 471 -11.45 -25.19 9.37
N ASP A 472 -11.85 -24.66 10.54
CA ASP A 472 -12.02 -25.45 11.76
C ASP A 472 -13.43 -26.00 11.97
N LYS A 473 -13.51 -27.27 12.38
CA LYS A 473 -14.73 -28.01 12.77
C LYS A 473 -15.35 -27.53 14.10
N TRP A 474 -14.89 -26.41 14.67
CA TRP A 474 -15.37 -25.87 15.94
C TRP A 474 -16.27 -24.64 15.72
N ALA A 475 -17.57 -24.90 15.91
CA ALA A 475 -18.73 -24.02 15.89
C ALA A 475 -19.26 -23.61 14.50
N SER A 476 -20.38 -24.24 14.13
CA SER A 476 -21.24 -23.96 12.96
C SER A 476 -21.94 -22.60 12.99
N ASN A 477 -21.69 -21.75 14.00
CA ASN A 477 -22.35 -20.46 14.16
C ASN A 477 -21.32 -19.32 14.19
N GLU A 478 -21.57 -18.30 13.38
CA GLU A 478 -20.79 -17.07 13.32
C GLU A 478 -20.74 -16.40 14.70
N SER A 479 -19.55 -15.95 15.10
CA SER A 479 -19.45 -15.31 16.41
C SER A 479 -20.10 -13.94 16.38
N LYS A 480 -20.84 -13.57 17.43
CA LYS A 480 -21.52 -12.27 17.55
C LYS A 480 -20.61 -11.07 17.19
N TYR A 481 -19.32 -11.13 17.54
CA TYR A 481 -18.37 -10.07 17.22
C TYR A 481 -18.06 -9.95 15.71
N HIS A 482 -17.98 -11.09 15.01
CA HIS A 482 -17.76 -11.12 13.56
C HIS A 482 -19.02 -10.67 12.81
N SER A 483 -20.18 -11.18 13.22
CA SER A 483 -21.48 -10.79 12.64
C SER A 483 -21.75 -9.30 12.79
N ASN A 484 -21.45 -8.70 13.96
CA ASN A 484 -21.57 -7.26 14.15
C ASN A 484 -20.63 -6.47 13.23
N LEU A 485 -19.41 -6.96 13.02
CA LEU A 485 -18.43 -6.33 12.13
C LEU A 485 -18.86 -6.44 10.67
N GLN A 486 -19.30 -7.61 10.21
CA GLN A 486 -19.86 -7.78 8.86
C GLN A 486 -21.05 -6.86 8.63
N HIS A 487 -21.99 -6.82 9.57
CA HIS A 487 -23.15 -5.95 9.43
C HIS A 487 -22.76 -4.46 9.32
N ALA A 488 -21.78 -4.00 10.10
CA ALA A 488 -21.26 -2.64 9.98
C ALA A 488 -20.58 -2.39 8.63
N ILE A 489 -19.84 -3.37 8.11
CA ILE A 489 -19.19 -3.29 6.82
C ILE A 489 -20.21 -3.30 5.68
N ASP A 490 -21.26 -4.13 5.75
CA ASP A 490 -22.34 -4.17 4.77
C ASP A 490 -23.10 -2.84 4.73
N GLU A 491 -23.35 -2.20 5.88
CA GLU A 491 -23.92 -0.85 5.92
C GLU A 491 -23.01 0.20 5.26
N LEU A 492 -21.69 0.10 5.49
CA LEU A 492 -20.70 0.98 4.85
C LEU A 492 -20.68 0.76 3.33
N LYS A 493 -20.70 -0.51 2.89
CA LYS A 493 -20.77 -0.90 1.48
C LYS A 493 -22.03 -0.34 0.80
N GLN A 494 -23.20 -0.61 1.39
CA GLN A 494 -24.48 -0.11 0.89
C GLN A 494 -24.53 1.42 0.84
N PHE A 495 -23.94 2.10 1.84
CA PHE A 495 -23.87 3.56 1.80
C PHE A 495 -23.05 4.03 0.59
N ARG A 496 -21.87 3.46 0.37
CA ARG A 496 -20.96 3.83 -0.74
C ARG A 496 -21.53 3.49 -2.12
N GLU A 497 -22.26 2.38 -2.24
CA GLU A 497 -22.90 1.97 -3.49
C GLU A 497 -24.10 2.86 -3.84
N ASN A 498 -24.89 3.26 -2.84
CA ASN A 498 -26.16 3.97 -3.06
C ASN A 498 -26.07 5.49 -2.94
N HIS A 499 -25.03 6.03 -2.32
CA HIS A 499 -24.88 7.47 -2.06
C HIS A 499 -23.62 8.02 -2.75
N LYS A 500 -23.82 8.89 -3.74
CA LYS A 500 -22.71 9.53 -4.45
C LYS A 500 -22.17 10.73 -3.67
N ALA A 501 -20.85 10.85 -3.62
CA ALA A 501 -20.19 12.01 -3.02
C ALA A 501 -20.65 13.31 -3.70
N PRO A 502 -20.86 14.38 -2.92
CA PRO A 502 -21.25 15.68 -3.45
C PRO A 502 -20.17 16.24 -4.38
N LYS A 503 -20.61 16.88 -5.48
CA LYS A 503 -19.72 17.58 -6.43
C LYS A 503 -19.15 18.86 -5.81
N LYS A 504 -18.11 19.44 -6.44
CA LYS A 504 -17.44 20.66 -5.94
C LYS A 504 -18.37 21.89 -5.81
N ASP A 505 -19.48 21.90 -6.53
CA ASP A 505 -20.50 22.95 -6.53
C ASP A 505 -21.67 22.66 -5.56
N ALA A 506 -21.63 21.56 -4.81
CA ALA A 506 -22.67 21.24 -3.84
C ALA A 506 -22.67 22.24 -2.67
N GLY A 507 -23.87 22.61 -2.22
CA GLY A 507 -24.04 23.47 -1.05
C GLY A 507 -23.56 22.81 0.24
N LYS A 508 -23.11 23.62 1.20
CA LYS A 508 -22.54 23.17 2.48
C LYS A 508 -23.41 22.15 3.21
N GLU A 509 -24.73 22.35 3.25
CA GLU A 509 -25.65 21.44 3.93
C GLU A 509 -25.64 20.02 3.33
N ALA A 510 -25.54 19.91 1.99
CA ALA A 510 -25.45 18.61 1.32
C ALA A 510 -24.09 17.94 1.57
N VAL A 511 -23.01 18.74 1.62
CA VAL A 511 -21.67 18.28 1.97
C VAL A 511 -21.65 17.74 3.41
N ASP A 512 -22.10 18.54 4.37
CA ASP A 512 -22.14 18.20 5.79
C ASP A 512 -22.97 16.95 6.04
N LYS A 513 -24.14 16.83 5.40
CA LYS A 513 -25.00 15.66 5.52
C LYS A 513 -24.30 14.38 5.02
N TYR A 514 -23.77 14.40 3.79
CA TYR A 514 -23.12 13.23 3.21
C TYR A 514 -21.93 12.77 4.06
N TYR A 515 -21.01 13.69 4.41
CA TYR A 515 -19.81 13.32 5.15
C TYR A 515 -20.07 12.99 6.61
N SER A 516 -21.11 13.55 7.24
CA SER A 516 -21.55 13.13 8.57
C SER A 516 -22.03 11.67 8.56
N GLU A 517 -22.91 11.31 7.62
CA GLU A 517 -23.40 9.93 7.46
C GLU A 517 -22.24 8.97 7.12
N TYR A 518 -21.34 9.38 6.23
CA TYR A 518 -20.20 8.54 5.84
C TYR A 518 -19.23 8.29 7.00
N LEU A 519 -18.87 9.33 7.76
CA LEU A 519 -18.01 9.20 8.93
C LEU A 519 -18.64 8.32 10.01
N ALA A 520 -19.96 8.41 10.23
CA ALA A 520 -20.66 7.56 11.17
C ALA A 520 -20.57 6.06 10.80
N LYS A 521 -20.66 5.73 9.51
CA LYS A 521 -20.46 4.35 9.02
C LYS A 521 -19.01 3.88 9.24
N LEU A 522 -18.03 4.73 8.95
CA LEU A 522 -16.60 4.42 9.18
C LEU A 522 -16.29 4.22 10.68
N ASP A 523 -16.89 5.02 11.57
CA ASP A 523 -16.74 4.89 13.02
C ASP A 523 -17.29 3.57 13.54
N LYS A 524 -18.47 3.16 13.05
CA LYS A 524 -19.09 1.88 13.40
C LYS A 524 -18.22 0.69 12.98
N VAL A 525 -17.64 0.73 11.78
CA VAL A 525 -16.71 -0.31 11.31
C VAL A 525 -15.45 -0.36 12.17
N GLN A 526 -14.83 0.79 12.45
CA GLN A 526 -13.63 0.85 13.29
C GLN A 526 -13.87 0.28 14.69
N HIS A 527 -14.99 0.65 15.30
CA HIS A 527 -15.38 0.17 16.62
C HIS A 527 -15.48 -1.36 16.68
N TYR A 528 -16.23 -1.97 15.76
CA TYR A 528 -16.39 -3.43 15.75
C TYR A 528 -15.13 -4.17 15.29
N ALA A 529 -14.31 -3.57 14.44
CA ALA A 529 -13.01 -4.12 14.05
C ALA A 529 -12.09 -4.24 15.28
N LYS A 530 -11.99 -3.18 16.08
CA LYS A 530 -11.22 -3.16 17.34
C LYS A 530 -11.73 -4.21 18.33
N ILE A 531 -13.05 -4.31 18.53
CA ILE A 531 -13.64 -5.35 19.39
C ILE A 531 -13.31 -6.75 18.88
N TYR A 532 -13.40 -6.99 17.58
CA TYR A 532 -13.10 -8.30 16.99
C TYR A 532 -11.64 -8.67 17.22
N VAL A 533 -10.71 -7.77 16.89
CA VAL A 533 -9.26 -7.97 17.09
C VAL A 533 -8.95 -8.23 18.57
N ASP A 534 -9.53 -7.45 19.48
CA ASP A 534 -9.34 -7.61 20.93
C ASP A 534 -9.85 -8.96 21.46
N LYS A 535 -11.00 -9.44 20.97
CA LYS A 535 -11.63 -10.68 21.45
C LYS A 535 -11.12 -11.94 20.76
N ARG A 536 -10.41 -11.81 19.63
CA ARG A 536 -9.93 -12.93 18.81
C ARG A 536 -8.40 -12.99 18.69
N LYS A 537 -7.68 -12.40 19.66
CA LYS A 537 -6.23 -12.58 19.78
C LYS A 537 -5.86 -14.07 19.80
N GLY A 538 -4.90 -14.47 18.96
CA GLY A 538 -4.39 -15.85 18.93
C GLY A 538 -5.19 -16.85 18.08
N ALA A 539 -5.82 -16.41 16.98
CA ALA A 539 -6.45 -17.33 16.02
C ALA A 539 -5.45 -18.37 15.50
N SER A 540 -5.75 -19.66 15.68
CA SER A 540 -4.84 -20.76 15.35
C SER A 540 -5.01 -21.32 13.93
N THR A 541 -6.13 -21.06 13.26
CA THR A 541 -6.42 -21.55 11.91
C THR A 541 -6.12 -20.50 10.85
N GLU A 542 -5.74 -20.94 9.64
CA GLU A 542 -5.43 -20.03 8.54
C GLU A 542 -6.61 -19.11 8.20
N GLY A 543 -7.82 -19.64 8.06
CA GLY A 543 -9.02 -18.82 7.87
C GLY A 543 -9.29 -17.86 9.04
N GLY A 544 -9.00 -18.26 10.28
CA GLY A 544 -9.09 -17.39 11.45
C GLY A 544 -8.06 -16.25 11.45
N LYS A 545 -6.82 -16.53 11.04
CA LYS A 545 -5.74 -15.54 10.87
C LYS A 545 -6.09 -14.55 9.78
N GLN A 546 -6.61 -15.02 8.64
CA GLN A 546 -7.07 -14.16 7.55
C GLN A 546 -8.20 -13.23 8.02
N ARG A 547 -9.22 -13.73 8.74
CA ARG A 547 -10.28 -12.87 9.30
C ARG A 547 -9.75 -11.83 10.29
N LEU A 548 -8.82 -12.22 11.16
CA LEU A 548 -8.19 -11.29 12.11
C LEU A 548 -7.39 -10.20 11.37
N LYS A 549 -6.64 -10.58 10.34
CA LYS A 549 -5.92 -9.66 9.45
C LYS A 549 -6.89 -8.74 8.71
N GLY A 550 -7.98 -9.26 8.14
CA GLY A 550 -9.02 -8.48 7.48
C GLY A 550 -9.69 -7.48 8.43
N ALA A 551 -9.93 -7.84 9.69
CA ALA A 551 -10.47 -6.89 10.67
C ALA A 551 -9.48 -5.77 10.99
N ALA A 552 -8.20 -6.08 11.15
CA ALA A 552 -7.16 -5.08 11.38
C ALA A 552 -6.95 -4.17 10.16
N ASP A 553 -6.90 -4.76 8.96
CA ASP A 553 -6.82 -4.03 7.69
C ASP A 553 -8.03 -3.10 7.52
N MET A 554 -9.23 -3.54 7.93
CA MET A 554 -10.44 -2.71 7.88
C MET A 554 -10.36 -1.53 8.84
N SER A 555 -9.81 -1.72 10.04
CA SER A 555 -9.54 -0.61 10.96
C SER A 555 -8.57 0.39 10.33
N ALA A 556 -7.47 -0.07 9.74
CA ALA A 556 -6.50 0.79 9.05
C ALA A 556 -7.11 1.52 7.84
N PHE A 557 -7.97 0.83 7.07
CA PHE A 557 -8.73 1.42 5.98
C PHE A 557 -9.60 2.58 6.47
N THR A 558 -10.37 2.38 7.55
CA THR A 558 -11.22 3.45 8.10
C THR A 558 -10.41 4.67 8.54
N ASP A 559 -9.23 4.50 9.13
CA ASP A 559 -8.34 5.61 9.52
C ASP A 559 -7.84 6.40 8.31
N SER A 560 -7.41 5.69 7.26
CA SER A 560 -6.97 6.31 6.01
C SER A 560 -8.11 7.06 5.34
N GLU A 561 -9.31 6.48 5.33
CA GLU A 561 -10.48 7.06 4.68
C GLU A 561 -10.96 8.33 5.38
N LYS A 562 -10.93 8.35 6.71
CA LYS A 562 -11.20 9.54 7.54
C LYS A 562 -10.26 10.70 7.20
N LYS A 563 -8.97 10.41 7.00
CA LYS A 563 -7.97 11.41 6.56
C LYS A 563 -8.21 11.89 5.13
N ARG A 564 -8.63 11.00 4.23
CA ARG A 564 -9.04 11.38 2.87
C ARG A 564 -10.22 12.35 2.92
N ILE A 565 -11.26 12.02 3.69
CA ILE A 565 -12.43 12.88 3.91
C ILE A 565 -12.02 14.24 4.47
N GLN A 566 -11.12 14.29 5.46
CA GLN A 566 -10.61 15.55 5.99
C GLN A 566 -10.02 16.43 4.87
N ARG A 567 -9.11 15.88 4.05
CA ARG A 567 -8.47 16.61 2.95
C ARG A 567 -9.49 17.08 1.90
N GLU A 568 -10.50 16.27 1.61
CA GLU A 568 -11.56 16.63 0.68
C GLU A 568 -12.44 17.76 1.21
N LEU A 569 -12.83 17.71 2.48
CA LEU A 569 -13.58 18.79 3.13
C LEU A 569 -12.78 20.09 3.16
N GLU A 570 -11.49 20.05 3.49
CA GLU A 570 -10.59 21.21 3.45
C GLU A 570 -10.47 21.84 2.04
N ALA A 571 -10.56 21.01 0.99
CA ALA A 571 -10.53 21.45 -0.39
C ALA A 571 -11.88 22.00 -0.88
N LEU A 572 -13.00 21.52 -0.31
CA LEU A 572 -14.35 21.93 -0.69
C LEU A 572 -14.79 23.23 0.00
N ASP A 573 -14.45 23.44 1.27
CA ASP A 573 -14.90 24.61 2.04
C ASP A 573 -13.81 25.12 3.02
N LEU A 574 -13.57 26.43 2.98
CA LEU A 574 -12.55 27.10 3.81
C LEU A 574 -12.79 26.93 5.32
N SER A 575 -14.04 26.73 5.75
CA SER A 575 -14.41 26.52 7.14
C SER A 575 -13.90 25.20 7.73
N TYR A 576 -13.39 24.29 6.89
CA TYR A 576 -12.73 23.05 7.30
C TYR A 576 -11.21 23.17 7.41
N ARG A 577 -10.58 24.20 6.84
CA ARG A 577 -9.12 24.32 6.82
C ARG A 577 -8.53 24.36 8.24
N GLY A 578 -7.51 23.53 8.46
CA GLY A 578 -6.81 23.45 9.74
C GLY A 578 -7.59 22.74 10.85
N LYS A 579 -8.75 22.14 10.55
CA LYS A 579 -9.50 21.30 11.47
C LYS A 579 -9.12 19.84 11.26
N ASN A 580 -8.80 19.14 12.34
CA ASN A 580 -8.66 17.68 12.29
C ASN A 580 -10.04 17.01 12.19
N ILE A 581 -10.06 15.73 11.84
CA ILE A 581 -11.31 14.99 11.64
C ILE A 581 -12.23 14.98 12.87
N ASP A 582 -11.68 15.01 14.09
CA ASP A 582 -12.49 15.03 15.31
C ASP A 582 -13.14 16.39 15.55
N GLN A 583 -12.46 17.48 15.24
CA GLN A 583 -13.03 18.82 15.26
C GLN A 583 -14.15 18.95 14.23
N ILE A 584 -14.00 18.33 13.06
CA ILE A 584 -15.04 18.27 12.02
C ILE A 584 -16.26 17.49 12.54
N ARG A 585 -16.06 16.32 13.15
CA ARG A 585 -17.13 15.52 13.77
C ARG A 585 -17.89 16.26 14.85
N VAL A 586 -17.17 16.93 15.76
CA VAL A 586 -17.78 17.76 16.80
C VAL A 586 -18.65 18.85 16.16
N GLY A 587 -18.18 19.44 15.05
CA GLY A 587 -18.96 20.37 14.24
C GLY A 587 -20.25 19.75 13.68
N PHE A 588 -20.18 18.57 13.06
CA PHE A 588 -21.34 17.86 12.53
C PHE A 588 -22.37 17.52 13.60
N VAL A 589 -21.91 17.00 14.75
CA VAL A 589 -22.77 16.70 15.90
C VAL A 589 -23.42 17.98 16.46
N GLY A 590 -22.68 19.09 16.50
CA GLY A 590 -23.22 20.39 16.88
C GLY A 590 -24.33 20.88 15.94
N ASN A 591 -24.12 20.74 14.63
CA ASN A 591 -25.13 21.09 13.62
C ASN A 591 -26.37 20.19 13.75
N GLN A 592 -26.18 18.88 13.95
CA GLN A 592 -27.28 17.92 14.12
C GLN A 592 -28.11 18.21 15.39
N MET A 593 -27.45 18.59 16.49
CA MET A 593 -28.11 19.05 17.72
C MET A 593 -28.98 20.28 17.46
N MET A 594 -28.45 21.29 16.76
CA MET A 594 -29.21 22.50 16.43
C MET A 594 -30.41 22.18 15.54
N ASN A 595 -30.22 21.38 14.50
CA ASN A 595 -31.31 20.98 13.59
C ASN A 595 -32.39 20.19 14.33
N SER A 596 -31.99 19.26 15.21
CA SER A 596 -32.93 18.46 16.00
C SER A 596 -33.69 19.31 17.02
N ALA A 597 -33.03 20.30 17.62
CA ALA A 597 -33.67 21.27 18.51
C ALA A 597 -34.70 22.13 17.77
N VAL A 598 -34.37 22.61 16.56
CA VAL A 598 -35.30 23.38 15.71
C VAL A 598 -36.48 22.51 15.28
N GLU A 599 -36.23 21.30 14.78
CA GLU A 599 -37.30 20.39 14.36
C GLU A 599 -38.23 20.03 15.52
N LEU A 600 -37.66 19.75 16.70
CA LEU A 600 -38.44 19.44 17.89
C LEU A 600 -39.23 20.66 18.37
N ALA A 601 -38.64 21.86 18.42
CA ALA A 601 -39.32 23.09 18.83
C ALA A 601 -40.47 23.47 17.89
N ASN A 602 -40.35 23.16 16.59
CA ASN A 602 -41.37 23.44 15.58
C ASN A 602 -42.56 22.46 15.61
N MET A 603 -42.53 21.42 16.45
CA MET A 603 -43.69 20.55 16.63
C MET A 603 -44.80 21.30 17.37
N GLN A 604 -46.03 21.23 16.86
CA GLN A 604 -47.17 21.95 17.45
C GLN A 604 -47.58 21.41 18.83
N ASN A 605 -47.46 20.10 19.05
CA ASN A 605 -47.87 19.43 20.28
C ASN A 605 -46.90 18.30 20.63
N MET A 606 -46.87 17.90 21.90
CA MET A 606 -46.19 16.67 22.33
C MET A 606 -46.82 15.44 21.65
N PRO A 607 -46.01 14.44 21.27
CA PRO A 607 -46.47 13.29 20.49
C PRO A 607 -47.36 12.36 21.32
N ASN A 608 -48.39 11.80 20.67
CA ASN A 608 -49.33 10.86 21.30
C ASN A 608 -49.48 9.53 20.54
N THR A 609 -48.80 9.35 19.41
CA THR A 609 -48.71 8.08 18.68
C THR A 609 -47.36 7.43 18.90
N VAL A 610 -47.27 6.11 18.76
CA VAL A 610 -46.01 5.36 18.94
C VAL A 610 -44.91 5.89 18.01
N GLU A 611 -45.22 6.08 16.73
CA GLU A 611 -44.28 6.59 15.73
C GLU A 611 -43.80 8.02 16.03
N SER A 612 -44.71 8.93 16.43
CA SER A 612 -44.33 10.30 16.78
C SER A 612 -43.53 10.37 18.08
N ILE A 613 -43.79 9.47 19.02
CA ILE A 613 -43.01 9.32 20.26
C ILE A 613 -41.59 8.84 19.93
N GLU A 614 -41.44 7.87 19.03
CA GLU A 614 -40.12 7.41 18.57
C GLU A 614 -39.34 8.53 17.89
N LYS A 615 -40.00 9.31 17.02
CA LYS A 615 -39.40 10.48 16.37
C LYS A 615 -38.89 11.50 17.38
N VAL A 616 -39.72 11.91 18.35
CA VAL A 616 -39.31 12.86 19.41
C VAL A 616 -38.19 12.30 20.28
N THR A 617 -38.25 11.01 20.60
CA THR A 617 -37.20 10.33 21.38
C THR A 617 -35.87 10.30 20.62
N SER A 618 -35.92 10.12 19.31
CA SER A 618 -34.75 10.18 18.43
C SER A 618 -34.14 11.59 18.35
N LEU A 619 -34.97 12.62 18.14
CA LEU A 619 -34.54 14.03 18.13
C LEU A 619 -33.96 14.44 19.49
N ALA A 620 -34.59 14.00 20.59
CA ALA A 620 -34.10 14.24 21.94
C ALA A 620 -32.72 13.60 22.20
N ALA A 621 -32.49 12.40 21.65
CA ALA A 621 -31.18 11.75 21.75
C ALA A 621 -30.10 12.55 21.01
N ASP A 622 -30.38 13.08 19.81
CA ASP A 622 -29.44 13.92 19.05
C ASP A 622 -29.09 15.21 19.79
N ILE A 623 -30.08 15.86 20.41
CA ILE A 623 -29.87 17.06 21.23
C ILE A 623 -28.91 16.76 22.38
N MET A 624 -29.11 15.64 23.06
CA MET A 624 -28.27 15.26 24.19
C MET A 624 -26.86 14.84 23.79
N ILE A 625 -26.66 14.16 22.66
CA ILE A 625 -25.32 13.83 22.16
C ILE A 625 -24.55 15.10 21.91
N GLY A 626 -25.14 16.07 21.21
CA GLY A 626 -24.50 17.36 20.99
C GLY A 626 -24.18 18.09 22.28
N ARG A 627 -25.07 18.01 23.28
CA ARG A 627 -24.78 18.59 24.59
C ARG A 627 -23.64 17.87 25.32
N ILE A 628 -23.60 16.54 25.29
CA ILE A 628 -22.55 15.72 25.91
C ILE A 628 -21.18 16.02 25.27
N VAL A 629 -21.14 16.17 23.95
CA VAL A 629 -19.91 16.44 23.19
C VAL A 629 -19.44 17.89 23.36
N SER A 630 -20.37 18.86 23.42
CA SER A 630 -20.06 20.30 23.54
C SER A 630 -19.76 20.78 24.96
N ASN A 631 -20.08 19.99 25.99
CA ASN A 631 -19.82 20.37 27.39
C ASN A 631 -18.32 20.22 27.73
N GLY A 632 -17.52 21.20 27.31
CA GLY A 632 -16.04 21.21 27.36
C GLY A 632 -15.37 21.04 28.73
N LYS A 633 -16.13 20.95 29.83
CA LYS A 633 -15.61 20.57 31.15
C LYS A 633 -15.37 19.07 31.29
N ALA A 634 -15.97 18.24 30.44
CA ALA A 634 -15.82 16.80 30.44
C ALA A 634 -15.21 16.32 29.12
N LYS A 635 -13.87 16.23 29.05
CA LYS A 635 -13.12 15.64 27.90
C LYS A 635 -13.60 14.23 27.51
N SER A 636 -14.40 13.58 28.36
CA SER A 636 -14.99 12.27 28.14
C SER A 636 -16.00 12.21 27.00
N GLY A 637 -16.78 13.27 26.74
CA GLY A 637 -17.82 13.25 25.70
C GLY A 637 -17.24 13.16 24.29
N SER A 638 -16.28 14.04 23.97
CA SER A 638 -15.57 14.02 22.69
C SER A 638 -14.74 12.75 22.48
N LYS A 639 -14.16 12.19 23.56
CA LYS A 639 -13.43 10.91 23.50
C LYS A 639 -14.33 9.71 23.18
N VAL A 640 -15.55 9.70 23.71
CA VAL A 640 -16.54 8.65 23.37
C VAL A 640 -17.00 8.79 21.93
N LEU A 641 -17.17 10.03 21.44
CA LEU A 641 -17.46 10.30 20.04
C LEU A 641 -16.35 9.76 19.13
N GLU A 642 -15.08 9.96 19.51
CA GLU A 642 -13.92 9.40 18.80
C GLU A 642 -13.91 7.86 18.79
N ASP A 643 -14.26 7.22 19.92
CA ASP A 643 -14.17 5.76 20.09
C ASP A 643 -15.33 4.97 19.43
N ILE A 644 -16.56 5.50 19.42
CA ILE A 644 -17.74 4.75 18.96
C ILE A 644 -18.57 5.46 17.88
N GLY A 645 -18.40 6.77 17.69
CA GLY A 645 -19.18 7.56 16.73
C GLY A 645 -20.57 8.01 17.24
N ALA A 646 -21.12 9.04 16.61
CA ALA A 646 -22.38 9.70 17.02
C ALA A 646 -23.60 8.75 16.96
N ASP A 647 -23.74 7.98 15.88
CA ASP A 647 -24.86 7.05 15.70
C ASP A 647 -24.91 5.96 16.78
N MET A 648 -23.75 5.41 17.15
CA MET A 648 -23.66 4.43 18.22
C MET A 648 -23.96 5.06 19.58
N MET A 649 -23.45 6.27 19.85
CA MET A 649 -23.81 7.03 21.05
C MET A 649 -25.33 7.23 21.15
N LYS A 650 -25.98 7.56 20.03
CA LYS A 650 -27.44 7.71 19.95
C LYS A 650 -28.15 6.43 20.32
N GLN A 651 -27.76 5.30 19.73
CA GLN A 651 -28.38 4.01 20.02
C GLN A 651 -28.21 3.60 21.48
N GLU A 652 -27.03 3.83 22.07
CA GLU A 652 -26.79 3.52 23.49
C GLU A 652 -27.59 4.42 24.43
N ILE A 653 -27.72 5.71 24.10
CA ILE A 653 -28.63 6.62 24.81
C ILE A 653 -30.07 6.13 24.70
N MET A 654 -30.55 5.79 23.49
CA MET A 654 -31.91 5.32 23.26
C MET A 654 -32.23 4.00 23.96
N LYS A 655 -31.25 3.12 24.15
CA LYS A 655 -31.39 1.87 24.91
C LYS A 655 -31.41 2.09 26.43
N SER A 656 -30.83 3.18 26.93
CA SER A 656 -30.71 3.47 28.36
C SER A 656 -32.07 3.51 29.06
N SER A 657 -32.22 2.74 30.15
CA SER A 657 -33.43 2.76 30.98
C SER A 657 -33.69 4.14 31.58
N ASP A 658 -32.64 4.90 31.89
CA ASP A 658 -32.76 6.24 32.46
C ASP A 658 -33.31 7.23 31.43
N PHE A 659 -32.79 7.14 30.19
CA PHE A 659 -33.27 7.97 29.09
C PHE A 659 -34.73 7.64 28.74
N LYS A 660 -35.08 6.36 28.63
CA LYS A 660 -36.47 5.93 28.39
C LYS A 660 -37.42 6.41 29.48
N LYS A 661 -37.03 6.32 30.76
CA LYS A 661 -37.81 6.83 31.90
C LYS A 661 -37.98 8.35 31.81
N MET A 662 -36.90 9.07 31.50
CA MET A 662 -36.93 10.52 31.35
C MET A 662 -37.86 10.97 30.23
N MET A 663 -37.73 10.37 29.03
CA MET A 663 -38.60 10.69 27.89
C MET A 663 -40.05 10.32 28.16
N ASN A 664 -40.33 9.16 28.77
CA ASN A 664 -41.68 8.79 29.18
C ASN A 664 -42.27 9.78 30.21
N GLY A 665 -41.44 10.33 31.09
CA GLY A 665 -41.86 11.38 32.03
C GLY A 665 -42.27 12.65 31.29
N TYR A 666 -41.42 13.12 30.36
CA TYR A 666 -41.70 14.32 29.56
C TYR A 666 -42.91 14.16 28.63
N ILE A 667 -43.11 12.98 28.03
CA ILE A 667 -44.24 12.70 27.13
C ILE A 667 -45.57 12.65 27.91
N LYS A 668 -45.56 12.15 29.16
CA LYS A 668 -46.77 12.05 30.00
C LYS A 668 -47.11 13.33 30.75
N ASP A 669 -46.20 14.29 30.82
CA ASP A 669 -46.41 15.56 31.48
C ASP A 669 -47.28 16.49 30.62
N LYS A 670 -48.51 16.75 31.09
CA LYS A 670 -49.49 17.60 30.41
C LYS A 670 -49.06 19.07 30.26
N THR A 671 -48.04 19.49 30.99
CA THR A 671 -47.51 20.87 30.95
C THR A 671 -46.27 21.01 30.06
N MET A 672 -45.75 19.88 29.56
CA MET A 672 -44.61 19.83 28.67
C MET A 672 -45.00 20.24 27.26
N THR A 673 -44.21 21.12 26.67
CA THR A 673 -44.28 21.48 25.25
C THR A 673 -43.00 21.06 24.55
N PRO A 674 -42.99 20.88 23.23
CA PRO A 674 -41.77 20.54 22.51
C PRO A 674 -40.63 21.56 22.73
N GLU A 675 -40.96 22.85 22.80
CA GLU A 675 -40.00 23.92 23.14
C GLU A 675 -39.43 23.80 24.57
N LYS A 676 -40.28 23.51 25.57
CA LYS A 676 -39.81 23.27 26.95
C LYS A 676 -38.92 22.04 27.03
N LEU A 677 -39.24 20.99 26.26
CA LEU A 677 -38.42 19.79 26.17
C LEU A 677 -37.04 20.09 25.58
N VAL A 678 -36.96 20.88 24.49
CA VAL A 678 -35.68 21.34 23.93
C VAL A 678 -34.86 22.10 24.98
N ASN A 679 -35.48 23.01 25.72
CA ASN A 679 -34.81 23.80 26.77
C ASN A 679 -34.28 22.92 27.91
N GLU A 680 -35.05 21.92 28.36
CA GLU A 680 -34.63 20.94 29.36
C GLU A 680 -33.44 20.09 28.87
N LEU A 681 -33.51 19.57 27.64
CA LEU A 681 -32.48 18.71 27.05
C LEU A 681 -31.18 19.47 26.74
N SER A 682 -31.29 20.75 26.40
CA SER A 682 -30.15 21.63 26.15
C SER A 682 -29.45 22.08 27.45
N GLY A 683 -30.11 21.91 28.61
CA GLY A 683 -29.60 22.24 29.93
C GLY A 683 -28.73 21.14 30.58
N ASP A 684 -27.91 21.52 31.55
CA ASP A 684 -27.04 20.58 32.30
C ASP A 684 -27.83 19.56 33.15
N GLY A 685 -29.09 19.87 33.48
CA GLY A 685 -29.95 19.02 34.30
C GLY A 685 -30.31 17.69 33.64
N ALA A 686 -30.59 17.68 32.34
CA ALA A 686 -30.92 16.45 31.60
C ALA A 686 -29.73 15.49 31.52
N VAL A 687 -28.53 16.02 31.26
CA VAL A 687 -27.29 15.22 31.21
C VAL A 687 -27.00 14.57 32.57
N ARG A 688 -27.25 15.26 33.70
CA ARG A 688 -27.07 14.72 35.06
C ARG A 688 -28.08 13.62 35.43
N LYS A 689 -29.26 13.59 34.79
CA LYS A 689 -30.31 12.58 35.04
C LYS A 689 -29.99 11.22 34.41
N ILE A 690 -29.10 11.16 33.42
CA ILE A 690 -28.69 9.91 32.75
C ILE A 690 -27.43 9.34 33.43
N LYS A 691 -27.62 8.69 34.59
CA LYS A 691 -26.52 8.08 35.35
C LYS A 691 -25.93 6.85 34.64
N GLY A 692 -26.74 6.10 33.89
CA GLY A 692 -26.30 4.91 33.14
C GLY A 692 -25.27 5.18 32.04
N PHE A 693 -25.37 6.29 31.31
CA PHE A 693 -24.40 6.64 30.25
C PHE A 693 -23.04 6.99 30.82
N SER A 694 -23.00 7.70 31.96
CA SER A 694 -21.78 7.92 32.74
C SER A 694 -21.12 6.59 33.13
N SER A 695 -21.89 5.55 33.46
CA SER A 695 -21.32 4.23 33.76
C SER A 695 -20.72 3.53 32.53
N THR A 696 -21.35 3.59 31.35
CA THR A 696 -20.78 3.03 30.09
C THR A 696 -19.53 3.79 29.64
N VAL A 697 -19.56 5.13 29.73
CA VAL A 697 -18.42 6.01 29.45
C VAL A 697 -17.28 5.81 30.47
N ASN A 698 -17.61 5.62 31.76
CA ASN A 698 -16.62 5.33 32.79
C ASN A 698 -16.09 3.89 32.71
N SER A 699 -16.87 2.94 32.20
CA SER A 699 -16.43 1.55 31.97
C SER A 699 -15.47 1.48 30.78
N ALA A 700 -15.81 2.13 29.67
CA ALA A 700 -14.92 2.28 28.52
C ALA A 700 -13.62 3.01 28.90
N ASN A 701 -13.71 4.11 29.66
CA ASN A 701 -12.52 4.80 30.18
C ASN A 701 -11.71 3.94 31.16
N LYS A 702 -12.34 3.20 32.08
CA LYS A 702 -11.61 2.30 32.99
C LYS A 702 -10.91 1.15 32.26
N GLU A 703 -11.52 0.60 31.22
CA GLU A 703 -10.91 -0.47 30.42
C GLU A 703 -9.77 0.05 29.55
N LEU A 704 -9.88 1.29 29.04
CA LEU A 704 -8.79 1.99 28.34
C LEU A 704 -7.66 2.40 29.28
N ASP A 705 -7.96 2.94 30.46
CA ASP A 705 -6.96 3.27 31.47
C ASP A 705 -6.28 2.01 31.98
N LYS A 706 -7.00 0.89 32.10
CA LYS A 706 -6.44 -0.42 32.42
C LYS A 706 -5.55 -0.95 31.29
N LYS A 707 -5.96 -0.88 30.02
CA LYS A 707 -5.12 -1.27 28.87
C LYS A 707 -3.90 -0.38 28.71
N ALA A 708 -4.04 0.94 28.89
CA ALA A 708 -2.94 1.89 28.87
C ALA A 708 -2.00 1.69 30.06
N ALA A 709 -2.52 1.34 31.24
CA ALA A 709 -1.72 0.97 32.41
C ALA A 709 -1.05 -0.40 32.24
N GLU A 710 -1.68 -1.37 31.58
CA GLU A 710 -1.10 -2.67 31.22
C GLU A 710 0.00 -2.52 30.16
N ALA A 711 -0.23 -1.69 29.14
CA ALA A 711 0.78 -1.32 28.15
C ALA A 711 1.95 -0.61 28.84
N LYS A 712 1.71 0.41 29.67
CA LYS A 712 2.75 1.06 30.48
C LYS A 712 3.44 0.09 31.44
N LYS A 713 2.74 -0.90 32.02
CA LYS A 713 3.35 -1.96 32.84
C LYS A 713 4.20 -2.91 32.02
N GLN A 714 3.83 -3.20 30.77
CA GLN A 714 4.64 -3.99 29.86
C GLN A 714 5.87 -3.22 29.40
N THR A 715 5.74 -1.94 29.06
CA THR A 715 6.85 -1.04 28.76
C THR A 715 7.79 -0.91 29.97
N ALA A 716 7.25 -0.66 31.16
CA ALA A 716 8.03 -0.59 32.40
C ALA A 716 8.68 -1.94 32.77
N LYS A 717 8.03 -3.08 32.50
CA LYS A 717 8.66 -4.41 32.64
C LYS A 717 9.76 -4.65 31.62
N ARG A 718 9.62 -4.13 30.39
CA ARG A 718 10.68 -4.13 29.37
C ARG A 718 11.85 -3.25 29.83
N GLU A 719 11.59 -2.02 30.28
CA GLU A 719 12.59 -1.10 30.83
C GLU A 719 13.30 -1.70 32.05
N GLN A 720 12.57 -2.29 33.00
CA GLN A 720 13.17 -2.99 34.15
C GLN A 720 14.01 -4.21 33.74
N LYS A 721 13.60 -4.95 32.70
CA LYS A 721 14.42 -6.03 32.14
C LYS A 721 15.67 -5.47 31.46
N ILE A 722 15.58 -4.35 30.76
CA ILE A 722 16.70 -3.66 30.13
C ILE A 722 17.68 -3.15 31.20
N ASP A 723 17.19 -2.51 32.26
CA ASP A 723 18.01 -2.01 33.37
C ASP A 723 18.67 -3.15 34.15
N ALA A 724 17.94 -4.24 34.43
CA ALA A 724 18.53 -5.43 35.06
C ALA A 724 19.60 -6.08 34.17
N ARG A 725 19.39 -6.10 32.85
CA ARG A 725 20.37 -6.61 31.87
C ARG A 725 21.61 -5.70 31.78
N ASN A 726 21.41 -4.37 31.79
CA ASN A 726 22.49 -3.38 31.80
C ASN A 726 23.34 -3.46 33.08
N LYS A 727 22.69 -3.66 34.23
CA LYS A 727 23.37 -3.82 35.52
C LYS A 727 24.17 -5.13 35.57
N ALA A 728 23.60 -6.23 35.07
CA ALA A 728 24.31 -7.50 34.94
C ALA A 728 25.49 -7.43 33.96
N ASP A 729 25.35 -6.71 32.84
CA ASP A 729 26.43 -6.49 31.87
C ASP A 729 27.54 -5.58 32.43
N ALA A 730 27.20 -4.59 33.26
CA ALA A 730 28.17 -3.76 33.99
C ALA A 730 28.95 -4.57 35.04
N GLU A 731 28.28 -5.42 35.81
CA GLU A 731 28.92 -6.33 36.78
C GLU A 731 29.81 -7.37 36.10
N LYS A 732 29.40 -7.88 34.93
CA LYS A 732 30.21 -8.82 34.14
C LYS A 732 31.45 -8.15 33.55
N LYS A 733 31.35 -6.91 33.07
CA LYS A 733 32.51 -6.10 32.65
C LYS A 733 33.45 -5.78 33.82
N ALA A 734 32.91 -5.46 34.99
CA ALA A 734 33.72 -5.22 36.19
C ALA A 734 34.45 -6.51 36.66
N LYS A 735 33.82 -7.68 36.54
CA LYS A 735 34.45 -8.98 36.82
C LYS A 735 35.53 -9.36 35.80
N LEU A 736 35.33 -9.05 34.52
CA LEU A 736 36.34 -9.26 33.48
C LEU A 736 37.53 -8.30 33.63
N ALA A 737 37.31 -7.06 34.11
CA ALA A 737 38.36 -6.10 34.39
C ALA A 737 39.14 -6.41 35.69
N SER A 738 38.53 -7.12 36.64
CA SER A 738 39.15 -7.52 37.93
C SER A 738 39.68 -8.95 37.95
N GLY A 739 39.33 -9.79 36.96
CA GLY A 739 39.83 -11.15 36.78
C GLY A 739 41.12 -11.27 35.97
N GLY A 740 41.79 -10.15 35.67
CA GLY A 740 43.12 -10.14 35.09
C GLY A 740 44.20 -10.36 36.15
N ARG A 741 44.45 -11.62 36.50
CA ARG A 741 45.76 -12.14 36.93
C ARG A 741 45.99 -13.51 36.32
#